data_AF-A0A126QYT3-F1
#
_entry.id   AF-A0A126QYT3-F1
#
_cell.length_a   1.000
_cell.length_b   1.000
_cell.length_c   1.000
_cell.angle_alpha   90.00
_cell.angle_beta   90.00
_cell.angle_gamma   90.00
#
_symmetry.space_group_name_H-M   'P 1'
#
loop_
_entity.id
_entity.type
_entity.pdbx_description
1 polymer ?
#
loop_
_entity_poly.entity_id
_entity_poly.type
_entity_poly.pdbx_seq_one_letter_code
_entity_poly.pdbx_strand_id
1 'polypeptide(L)'
;MIEYKEFEEIVVNVLKRDISSNEDQKLAISSSKDQSLFIVAGPGSGKTTVMVLKILKFIFVDDVSPKEVLATTFTKKTANELLSRILSWGDKIKSQLIANYMDKMFNGEISDDKIIKDINKIDFNQINIGTIDSVADELLRVHRKSGTSQPILIEDFVANSVMINECLIKDNRYKNEALQEYLAEVSGKESNIEQKPKIKNLTMMADTLIKIKEHIYYNMIDINDILKDLSHKDIGRQIALKLILEYVERLKNQNIYDFAMLETEFLKRLNSDSLSVFLDEIKIILVDEYQDTNLLQESIYFKIAESAQKNGGNITVVGDDDQSLYRFRGASVDLFTNFIERIDKIGIRAKEINLKTNYRSSENIIDLCNDFVELDSEYQLARVKEKPKIEFPQNGEGSIDESNITINKVPVLGMFRKSEQLLANDLAKFVDELNKNGVVKRKIKRVLTKDDNKKFNSNNKDSLINYRDSGFDLAKDEKEIIIELDENGSADDVAFLTYSPKEITSTGSRTFPFILKKHLEKLRNPIEVFNPRGQDLQNIDSVTIFCGLILECIDPDSRYQKTNDKLPNSASRNMTLWRRKANSYINDVNPEPHSPVSLEEFVNHWKIRHPFSSENKENLKWPEKASLMELAYKLVSWIPELQEDDEGVVYLKAITQTIAQTSFFNKYSANIYFSSTKVEKESIDEALLNIFVPIATGGVQIDENYFEVIPSNRFNIMSIHQSKGLEFPLVIVDVGARFKKNLSRDSNLRFPKNPDSSSIIQDRVRKYSSLSTSERDSKDCAFDDLTRLYFVAFSRAKDVLLLVGLNPNIDGYNQNDKHIKIPNVALGWNRDEEFIGFDNIYLI
;
A
#
# COMPACT_ATOMS: atom_id res chain seq x y z
N MET A 1 21.48 20.74 -23.94
CA MET A 1 22.90 20.50 -24.29
C MET A 1 23.05 19.82 -25.64
N ILE A 2 22.26 18.77 -25.91
CA ILE A 2 22.20 18.08 -27.21
C ILE A 2 20.85 18.33 -27.90
N GLU A 3 20.73 17.98 -29.18
CA GLU A 3 19.45 18.00 -29.88
C GLU A 3 18.55 16.84 -29.44
N TYR A 4 17.22 17.03 -29.47
CA TYR A 4 16.26 15.97 -29.11
C TYR A 4 16.40 14.73 -29.99
N LYS A 5 16.72 14.89 -31.27
CA LYS A 5 16.92 13.77 -32.20
C LYS A 5 18.08 12.87 -31.78
N GLU A 6 19.20 13.47 -31.37
CA GLU A 6 20.35 12.71 -30.84
C GLU A 6 19.99 11.98 -29.54
N PHE A 7 19.23 12.63 -28.65
CA PHE A 7 18.70 11.97 -27.45
C PHE A 7 17.80 10.77 -27.78
N GLU A 8 16.85 10.94 -28.70
CA GLU A 8 15.93 9.89 -29.16
C GLU A 8 16.70 8.69 -29.75
N GLU A 9 17.68 8.95 -30.63
CA GLU A 9 18.52 7.90 -31.22
C GLU A 9 19.29 7.10 -30.16
N ILE A 10 19.82 7.75 -29.12
CA ILE A 10 20.52 7.07 -28.02
C ILE A 10 19.53 6.23 -27.21
N VAL A 11 18.35 6.76 -26.89
CA VAL A 11 17.33 6.02 -26.12
C VAL A 11 16.92 4.75 -26.86
N VAL A 12 16.65 4.85 -28.17
CA VAL A 12 16.26 3.70 -28.99
C VAL A 12 17.42 2.69 -29.11
N ASN A 13 18.62 3.15 -29.46
CA ASN A 13 19.72 2.26 -29.81
C ASN A 13 20.47 1.69 -28.60
N VAL A 14 20.66 2.49 -27.55
CA VAL A 14 21.45 2.13 -26.36
C VAL A 14 20.56 1.59 -25.25
N LEU A 15 19.43 2.25 -24.96
CA LEU A 15 18.53 1.78 -23.90
C LEU A 15 17.55 0.71 -24.38
N LYS A 16 17.47 0.46 -25.70
CA LYS A 16 16.52 -0.49 -26.31
C LYS A 16 15.07 -0.18 -25.94
N ARG A 17 14.74 1.12 -25.90
CA ARG A 17 13.40 1.64 -25.62
C ARG A 17 12.88 2.34 -26.85
N ASP A 18 11.95 1.69 -27.57
CA ASP A 18 11.31 2.31 -28.72
C ASP A 18 10.26 3.32 -28.25
N ILE A 19 10.67 4.59 -28.19
CA ILE A 19 9.78 5.73 -27.97
C ILE A 19 9.35 6.38 -29.29
N SER A 20 9.81 5.85 -30.42
CA SER A 20 9.59 6.45 -31.74
C SER A 20 8.30 5.98 -32.39
N SER A 21 7.85 4.76 -32.07
CA SER A 21 6.59 4.21 -32.59
C SER A 21 5.35 4.62 -31.79
N ASN A 22 5.51 5.22 -30.61
CA ASN A 22 4.40 5.67 -29.77
C ASN A 22 4.36 7.20 -29.69
N GLU A 23 3.46 7.81 -30.46
CA GLU A 23 3.31 9.26 -30.53
C GLU A 23 2.90 9.88 -29.18
N ASP A 24 2.08 9.22 -28.38
CA ASP A 24 1.63 9.76 -27.08
C ASP A 24 2.81 9.84 -26.08
N GLN A 25 3.63 8.79 -26.00
CA GLN A 25 4.86 8.79 -25.20
C GLN A 25 5.87 9.82 -25.72
N LYS A 26 6.06 9.89 -27.05
CA LYS A 26 6.96 10.85 -27.69
C LYS A 26 6.55 12.29 -27.36
N LEU A 27 5.28 12.64 -27.53
CA LEU A 27 4.73 13.95 -27.19
C LEU A 27 4.93 14.31 -25.72
N ALA A 28 4.75 13.34 -24.81
CA ALA A 28 4.97 13.56 -23.38
C ALA A 28 6.45 13.81 -23.05
N ILE A 29 7.38 13.06 -23.64
CA ILE A 29 8.83 13.18 -23.39
C ILE A 29 9.40 14.44 -24.06
N SER A 30 8.97 14.75 -25.28
CA SER A 30 9.52 15.84 -26.09
C SER A 30 9.03 17.23 -25.69
N SER A 31 8.02 17.33 -24.82
CA SER A 31 7.43 18.61 -24.40
C SER A 31 8.49 19.59 -23.88
N SER A 32 8.27 20.89 -24.11
CA SER A 32 9.20 21.93 -23.67
C SER A 32 9.23 22.07 -22.15
N LYS A 33 10.32 22.63 -21.62
CA LYS A 33 10.52 22.82 -20.17
C LYS A 33 9.61 23.85 -19.52
N ASP A 34 8.89 24.64 -20.29
CA ASP A 34 7.89 25.62 -19.85
C ASP A 34 6.43 25.14 -20.06
N GLN A 35 6.24 23.94 -20.63
CA GLN A 35 4.92 23.36 -20.85
C GLN A 35 4.54 22.40 -19.72
N SER A 36 3.48 22.75 -18.98
CA SER A 36 2.92 21.86 -17.97
C SER A 36 2.06 20.77 -18.61
N LEU A 37 2.07 19.58 -18.02
CA LEU A 37 1.39 18.40 -18.56
C LEU A 37 0.49 17.72 -17.53
N PHE A 38 -0.64 17.22 -18.00
CA PHE A 38 -1.52 16.29 -17.32
C PHE A 38 -1.50 14.97 -18.09
N ILE A 39 -0.84 13.95 -17.54
CA ILE A 39 -0.68 12.66 -18.22
C ILE A 39 -1.62 11.65 -17.58
N VAL A 40 -2.65 11.26 -18.32
CA VAL A 40 -3.57 10.19 -17.93
C VAL A 40 -3.01 8.90 -18.52
N ALA A 41 -2.57 7.98 -17.66
CA ALA A 41 -1.78 6.82 -18.08
C ALA A 41 -2.43 5.52 -17.61
N GLY A 42 -2.93 4.70 -18.54
CA GLY A 42 -3.48 3.39 -18.20
C GLY A 42 -2.44 2.43 -17.60
N PRO A 43 -2.85 1.30 -17.00
CA PRO A 43 -1.92 0.28 -16.53
C PRO A 43 -1.04 -0.23 -17.69
N GLY A 44 0.23 -0.52 -17.40
CA GLY A 44 1.15 -1.06 -18.42
C GLY A 44 1.55 -0.07 -19.52
N SER A 45 1.15 1.20 -19.45
CA SER A 45 1.41 2.21 -20.50
C SER A 45 2.83 2.77 -20.55
N GLY A 46 3.71 2.33 -19.65
CA GLY A 46 5.08 2.84 -19.57
C GLY A 46 5.21 4.18 -18.84
N LYS A 47 4.27 4.55 -17.96
CA LYS A 47 4.30 5.80 -17.18
C LYS A 47 5.67 6.13 -16.56
N THR A 48 6.29 5.15 -15.89
CA THR A 48 7.62 5.32 -15.27
C THR A 48 8.71 5.54 -16.31
N THR A 49 8.64 4.87 -17.46
CA THR A 49 9.57 5.08 -18.58
C THR A 49 9.46 6.51 -19.11
N VAL A 50 8.23 7.00 -19.33
CA VAL A 50 7.98 8.38 -19.75
C VAL A 50 8.55 9.38 -18.74
N MET A 51 8.32 9.17 -17.44
CA MET A 51 8.85 10.05 -16.39
C MET A 51 10.39 10.09 -16.37
N VAL A 52 11.06 8.93 -16.38
CA VAL A 52 12.53 8.86 -16.37
C VAL A 52 13.11 9.54 -17.61
N LEU A 53 12.60 9.19 -18.79
CA LEU A 53 13.11 9.76 -20.04
C LEU A 53 12.83 11.26 -20.15
N LYS A 54 11.71 11.73 -19.61
CA LYS A 54 11.39 13.16 -19.53
C LYS A 54 12.37 13.92 -18.62
N ILE A 55 12.72 13.38 -17.45
CA ILE A 55 13.74 13.96 -16.57
C ILE A 55 15.10 14.02 -17.28
N LEU A 56 15.53 12.91 -17.89
CA LEU A 56 16.79 12.85 -18.62
C LEU A 56 16.78 13.80 -19.83
N LYS A 57 15.65 13.94 -20.52
CA LYS A 57 15.46 14.92 -21.60
C LYS A 57 15.61 16.35 -21.09
N PHE A 58 15.02 16.72 -19.95
CA PHE A 58 15.20 18.05 -19.37
C PHE A 58 16.67 18.35 -19.07
N ILE A 59 17.40 17.36 -18.56
CA ILE A 59 18.83 17.51 -18.23
C ILE A 59 19.67 17.61 -19.51
N PHE A 60 19.62 16.61 -20.39
CA PHE A 60 20.51 16.53 -21.55
C PHE A 60 20.10 17.48 -22.68
N VAL A 61 18.81 17.68 -22.93
CA VAL A 61 18.31 18.49 -24.06
C VAL A 61 18.07 19.93 -23.61
N ASP A 62 17.32 20.14 -22.53
CA ASP A 62 16.87 21.49 -22.13
C ASP A 62 17.82 22.23 -21.15
N ASP A 63 18.95 21.60 -20.81
CA ASP A 63 20.00 22.17 -19.94
C ASP A 63 19.48 22.54 -18.54
N VAL A 64 18.62 21.68 -17.98
CA VAL A 64 18.14 21.78 -16.59
C VAL A 64 19.15 21.09 -15.68
N SER A 65 19.56 21.77 -14.61
CA SER A 65 20.47 21.15 -13.64
C SER A 65 19.72 20.11 -12.80
N PRO A 66 20.32 18.95 -12.48
CA PRO A 66 19.66 17.90 -11.68
C PRO A 66 19.02 18.41 -10.37
N LYS A 67 19.66 19.36 -9.68
CA LYS A 67 19.15 20.01 -8.45
C LYS A 67 17.88 20.85 -8.63
N GLU A 68 17.57 21.26 -9.86
CA GLU A 68 16.38 22.04 -10.20
C GLU A 68 15.15 21.15 -10.45
N VAL A 69 15.32 19.82 -10.32
CA VAL A 69 14.27 18.81 -10.54
C VAL A 69 13.77 18.27 -9.20
N LEU A 70 12.45 18.31 -9.03
CA LEU A 70 11.70 17.61 -7.99
C LEU A 70 10.83 16.53 -8.64
N ALA A 71 10.99 15.27 -8.23
CA ALA A 71 10.15 14.16 -8.64
C ALA A 71 9.53 13.49 -7.41
N THR A 72 8.20 13.52 -7.29
CA THR A 72 7.49 12.88 -6.18
C THR A 72 6.69 11.66 -6.62
N THR A 73 6.56 10.69 -5.72
CA THR A 73 5.76 9.47 -5.92
C THR A 73 4.96 9.16 -4.65
N PHE A 74 3.99 8.25 -4.74
CA PHE A 74 3.16 7.89 -3.57
C PHE A 74 3.88 6.96 -2.57
N THR A 75 4.80 6.10 -3.02
CA THR A 75 5.51 5.15 -2.14
C THR A 75 7.03 5.32 -2.22
N LYS A 76 7.74 5.06 -1.12
CA LYS A 76 9.20 5.10 -1.08
C LYS A 76 9.83 4.10 -2.06
N LYS A 77 9.16 2.96 -2.29
CA LYS A 77 9.59 1.94 -3.25
C LYS A 77 9.61 2.49 -4.69
N THR A 78 8.52 3.14 -5.10
CA THR A 78 8.43 3.75 -6.44
C THR A 78 9.45 4.87 -6.62
N ALA A 79 9.69 5.70 -5.60
CA ALA A 79 10.74 6.71 -5.62
C ALA A 79 12.14 6.09 -5.85
N ASN A 80 12.48 5.03 -5.10
CA ASN A 80 13.76 4.33 -5.23
C ASN A 80 13.92 3.67 -6.61
N GLU A 81 12.86 3.07 -7.15
CA GLU A 81 12.87 2.49 -8.50
C GLU A 81 13.08 3.56 -9.57
N LEU A 82 12.39 4.69 -9.46
CA LEU A 82 12.54 5.83 -10.36
C LEU A 82 13.97 6.38 -10.32
N LEU A 83 14.54 6.56 -9.13
CA LEU A 83 15.92 7.01 -8.91
C LEU A 83 16.94 6.02 -9.52
N SER A 84 16.76 4.73 -9.27
CA SER A 84 17.62 3.67 -9.83
C SER A 84 17.61 3.68 -11.37
N ARG A 85 16.44 3.85 -11.99
CA ARG A 85 16.32 3.96 -13.46
C ARG A 85 16.98 5.22 -14.01
N ILE A 86 16.80 6.37 -13.34
CA ILE A 86 17.46 7.62 -13.72
C ILE A 86 18.98 7.46 -13.69
N LEU A 87 19.54 6.92 -12.60
CA LEU A 87 20.98 6.67 -12.49
C LEU A 87 21.46 5.72 -13.59
N SER A 88 20.81 4.57 -13.74
CA SER A 88 21.20 3.55 -14.71
C SER A 88 21.14 4.05 -16.17
N TRP A 89 20.04 4.70 -16.55
CA TRP A 89 19.84 5.16 -17.93
C TRP A 89 20.61 6.45 -18.19
N GLY A 90 20.65 7.35 -17.21
CA GLY A 90 21.43 8.58 -17.27
C GLY A 90 22.92 8.31 -17.48
N ASP A 91 23.51 7.36 -16.75
CA ASP A 91 24.91 6.98 -16.92
C ASP A 91 25.19 6.36 -18.29
N LYS A 92 24.30 5.50 -18.79
CA LYS A 92 24.43 4.93 -20.15
C LYS A 92 24.40 6.02 -21.23
N ILE A 93 23.47 6.96 -21.14
CA ILE A 93 23.39 8.11 -22.06
C ILE A 93 24.66 8.97 -21.94
N LYS A 94 25.08 9.29 -20.71
CA LYS A 94 26.30 10.07 -20.42
C LYS A 94 27.53 9.44 -21.05
N SER A 95 27.74 8.13 -20.85
CA SER A 95 28.87 7.39 -21.44
C SER A 95 28.82 7.38 -22.96
N GLN A 96 27.65 7.14 -23.56
CA GLN A 96 27.51 7.16 -25.03
C GLN A 96 27.80 8.54 -25.62
N LEU A 97 27.30 9.60 -25.00
CA LEU A 97 27.55 10.97 -25.46
C LEU A 97 29.04 11.32 -25.37
N ILE A 98 29.70 10.99 -24.27
CA ILE A 98 31.14 11.22 -24.12
C ILE A 98 31.93 10.49 -25.22
N ALA A 99 31.61 9.22 -25.49
CA ALA A 99 32.25 8.46 -26.57
C ALA A 99 32.03 9.12 -27.94
N ASN A 100 30.78 9.46 -28.28
CA ASN A 100 30.44 10.11 -29.54
C ASN A 100 31.19 11.44 -29.73
N TYR A 101 31.24 12.30 -28.70
CA TYR A 101 31.93 13.60 -28.79
C TYR A 101 33.45 13.48 -28.76
N MET A 102 34.00 12.48 -28.06
CA MET A 102 35.44 12.17 -28.14
C MET A 102 35.83 11.73 -29.54
N ASP A 103 35.05 10.84 -30.18
CA ASP A 103 35.31 10.40 -31.56
C ASP A 103 35.24 11.58 -32.55
N LYS A 104 34.23 12.45 -32.43
CA LYS A 104 34.14 13.69 -33.23
C LYS A 104 35.35 14.59 -33.01
N MET A 105 35.87 14.69 -31.79
CA MET A 105 37.06 15.46 -31.47
C MET A 105 38.34 14.84 -32.06
N PHE A 106 38.49 13.50 -31.98
CA PHE A 106 39.61 12.77 -32.61
C PHE A 106 39.60 12.87 -34.13
N ASN A 107 38.42 12.87 -34.75
CA ASN A 107 38.25 13.04 -36.19
C ASN A 107 38.36 14.50 -36.67
N GLY A 108 38.56 15.46 -35.75
CA GLY A 108 38.71 16.88 -36.07
C GLY A 108 37.41 17.60 -36.44
N GLU A 109 36.25 17.01 -36.16
CA GLU A 109 34.92 17.62 -36.41
C GLU A 109 34.57 18.69 -35.36
N ILE A 110 35.13 18.57 -34.15
CA ILE A 110 34.93 19.50 -33.03
C ILE A 110 36.29 19.81 -32.39
N SER A 111 36.51 21.08 -32.02
CA SER A 111 37.80 21.55 -31.46
C SER A 111 37.79 21.85 -29.96
N ASP A 112 36.62 21.96 -29.33
CA ASP A 112 36.45 22.31 -27.91
C ASP A 112 35.85 21.14 -27.11
N ASP A 113 36.37 20.89 -25.91
CA ASP A 113 35.95 19.83 -24.99
C ASP A 113 34.84 20.29 -24.00
N LYS A 114 34.35 21.53 -24.14
CA LYS A 114 33.32 22.11 -23.27
C LYS A 114 32.11 21.19 -23.04
N ILE A 115 31.54 20.63 -24.11
CA ILE A 115 30.36 19.76 -23.98
C ILE A 115 30.68 18.48 -23.18
N ILE A 116 31.87 17.90 -23.36
CA ILE A 116 32.34 16.74 -22.60
C ILE A 116 32.50 17.12 -21.12
N LYS A 117 33.06 18.29 -20.83
CA LYS A 117 33.17 18.81 -19.45
C LYS A 117 31.82 19.03 -18.80
N ASP A 118 30.86 19.61 -19.53
CA ASP A 118 29.54 19.89 -18.99
C ASP A 118 28.74 18.60 -18.76
N ILE A 119 28.83 17.62 -19.68
CA ILE A 119 28.25 16.28 -19.50
C ILE A 119 28.86 15.59 -18.27
N ASN A 120 30.19 15.67 -18.10
CA ASN A 120 30.87 15.06 -16.96
C ASN A 120 30.43 15.63 -15.60
N LYS A 121 30.06 16.91 -15.53
CA LYS A 121 29.58 17.57 -14.30
C LYS A 121 28.16 17.15 -13.88
N ILE A 122 27.39 16.51 -14.76
CA ILE A 122 26.04 16.06 -14.41
C ILE A 122 26.15 15.01 -13.30
N ASP A 123 25.53 15.32 -12.17
CA ASP A 123 25.39 14.45 -11.00
C ASP A 123 23.90 14.21 -10.73
N PHE A 124 23.41 13.04 -11.11
CA PHE A 124 22.01 12.66 -10.96
C PHE A 124 21.60 12.48 -9.49
N ASN A 125 22.55 12.33 -8.55
CA ASN A 125 22.24 12.20 -7.12
C ASN A 125 21.71 13.51 -6.51
N GLN A 126 21.82 14.64 -7.23
CA GLN A 126 21.28 15.93 -6.79
C GLN A 126 19.80 16.11 -7.12
N ILE A 127 19.16 15.16 -7.81
CA ILE A 127 17.72 15.21 -8.09
C ILE A 127 16.96 15.01 -6.78
N ASN A 128 16.04 15.92 -6.48
CA ASN A 128 15.16 15.78 -5.32
C ASN A 128 14.08 14.75 -5.65
N ILE A 129 14.17 13.54 -5.09
CA ILE A 129 13.26 12.44 -5.39
C ILE A 129 12.81 11.73 -4.12
N GLY A 130 11.50 11.50 -3.98
CA GLY A 130 10.95 10.89 -2.78
C GLY A 130 9.43 10.87 -2.74
N THR A 131 8.87 10.49 -1.59
CA THR A 131 7.48 10.79 -1.28
C THR A 131 7.35 12.23 -0.78
N ILE A 132 6.17 12.83 -0.87
CA ILE A 132 5.99 14.24 -0.49
C ILE A 132 6.27 14.48 1.00
N ASP A 133 5.93 13.52 1.88
CA ASP A 133 6.25 13.54 3.29
C ASP A 133 7.77 13.41 3.54
N SER A 134 8.48 12.60 2.74
CA SER A 134 9.94 12.47 2.86
C SER A 134 10.65 13.76 2.44
N VAL A 135 10.20 14.38 1.34
CA VAL A 135 10.70 15.68 0.86
C VAL A 135 10.41 16.78 1.89
N ALA A 136 9.20 16.78 2.47
CA ALA A 136 8.83 17.70 3.54
C ALA A 136 9.73 17.54 4.77
N ASP A 137 9.96 16.30 5.23
CA ASP A 137 10.81 16.01 6.40
C ASP A 137 12.24 16.50 6.16
N GLU A 138 12.82 16.20 5.00
CA GLU A 138 14.17 16.63 4.63
C GLU A 138 14.28 18.16 4.59
N LEU A 139 13.41 18.84 3.84
CA LEU A 139 13.49 20.30 3.69
C LEU A 139 13.23 21.04 5.00
N LEU A 140 12.32 20.55 5.85
CA LEU A 140 12.07 21.15 7.16
C LEU A 140 13.25 20.97 8.13
N ARG A 141 14.03 19.89 7.97
CA ARG A 141 15.27 19.64 8.74
C ARG A 141 16.42 20.51 8.24
N VAL A 142 16.63 20.60 6.92
CA VAL A 142 17.72 21.37 6.29
C VAL A 142 17.52 22.87 6.50
N HIS A 143 16.31 23.39 6.26
CA HIS A 143 15.99 24.81 6.34
C HIS A 143 15.37 25.22 7.69
N ARG A 144 15.86 24.62 8.78
CA ARG A 144 15.42 24.99 10.13
C ARG A 144 15.98 26.36 10.55
N LYS A 145 15.23 27.08 11.38
CA LYS A 145 15.73 28.31 12.00
C LYS A 145 16.90 27.99 12.95
N SER A 146 17.89 28.88 12.99
CA SER A 146 19.02 28.72 13.91
C SER A 146 18.51 28.65 15.36
N GLY A 147 18.99 27.67 16.13
CA GLY A 147 18.61 27.47 17.53
C GLY A 147 17.30 26.71 17.77
N THR A 148 16.58 26.24 16.74
CA THR A 148 15.39 25.40 16.93
C THR A 148 15.71 23.91 16.91
N SER A 149 15.02 23.14 17.76
CA SER A 149 15.06 21.68 17.75
C SER A 149 14.61 21.11 16.40
N GLN A 150 15.14 19.94 16.05
CA GLN A 150 14.72 19.22 14.84
C GLN A 150 13.28 18.71 15.01
N PRO A 151 12.42 18.82 13.98
CA PRO A 151 11.11 18.17 14.02
C PRO A 151 11.29 16.65 14.07
N ILE A 152 10.46 15.98 14.86
CA ILE A 152 10.45 14.53 14.99
C ILE A 152 9.14 14.01 14.37
N LEU A 153 9.25 13.21 13.31
CA LEU A 153 8.13 12.52 12.69
C LEU A 153 7.86 11.20 13.42
N ILE A 154 6.60 10.92 13.75
CA ILE A 154 6.15 9.68 14.40
C ILE A 154 5.21 8.88 13.49
N GLU A 155 5.23 7.55 13.64
CA GLU A 155 4.32 6.65 12.91
C GLU A 155 2.94 6.55 13.56
N ASP A 156 1.98 6.00 12.83
CA ASP A 156 0.58 5.87 13.24
C ASP A 156 0.40 5.10 14.56
N PHE A 157 1.16 4.03 14.79
CA PHE A 157 1.05 3.27 16.05
C PHE A 157 1.53 4.11 17.25
N VAL A 158 2.50 5.00 17.06
CA VAL A 158 2.95 5.94 18.09
C VAL A 158 1.88 7.00 18.32
N ALA A 159 1.33 7.56 17.24
CA ALA A 159 0.22 8.51 17.31
C ALA A 159 -0.96 7.93 18.11
N ASN A 160 -1.32 6.68 17.84
CA ASN A 160 -2.32 5.94 18.60
C ASN A 160 -1.96 5.79 20.08
N SER A 161 -0.71 5.45 20.37
CA SER A 161 -0.23 5.29 21.76
C SER A 161 -0.36 6.59 22.54
N VAL A 162 0.04 7.72 21.95
CA VAL A 162 -0.12 9.05 22.54
C VAL A 162 -1.60 9.38 22.74
N MET A 163 -2.46 9.13 21.74
CA MET A 163 -3.91 9.32 21.85
C MET A 163 -4.52 8.47 22.98
N ILE A 164 -4.07 7.23 23.16
CA ILE A 164 -4.55 6.35 24.24
C ILE A 164 -4.08 6.86 25.60
N ASN A 165 -2.76 7.03 25.77
CA ASN A 165 -2.13 7.23 27.06
C ASN A 165 -2.33 8.66 27.59
N GLU A 166 -2.19 9.67 26.73
CA GLU A 166 -2.23 11.09 27.11
C GLU A 166 -3.63 11.70 26.99
N CYS A 167 -4.48 11.14 26.11
CA CYS A 167 -5.80 11.70 25.84
C CYS A 167 -6.93 10.81 26.41
N LEU A 168 -7.10 9.58 25.92
CA LEU A 168 -8.26 8.73 26.24
C LEU A 168 -8.29 8.22 27.68
N ILE A 169 -7.15 7.71 28.20
CA ILE A 169 -7.05 7.16 29.56
C ILE A 169 -7.14 8.28 30.59
N LYS A 170 -6.60 9.46 30.28
CA LYS A 170 -6.70 10.64 31.14
C LYS A 170 -8.16 10.94 31.47
N ASP A 171 -8.43 11.08 32.76
CA ASP A 171 -9.77 11.31 33.33
C ASP A 171 -10.82 10.26 32.94
N ASN A 172 -10.40 9.05 32.57
CA ASN A 172 -11.27 7.95 32.11
C ASN A 172 -12.19 8.34 30.94
N ARG A 173 -11.77 9.25 30.06
CA ARG A 173 -12.62 9.77 28.96
C ARG A 173 -13.08 8.70 27.99
N TYR A 174 -12.31 7.62 27.83
CA TYR A 174 -12.71 6.45 27.04
C TYR A 174 -14.02 5.77 27.54
N LYS A 175 -14.42 5.99 28.80
CA LYS A 175 -15.68 5.47 29.36
C LYS A 175 -16.90 6.34 29.03
N ASN A 176 -16.71 7.53 28.45
CA ASN A 176 -17.81 8.43 28.13
C ASN A 176 -18.71 7.83 27.04
N GLU A 177 -19.98 7.58 27.37
CA GLU A 177 -20.89 6.88 26.46
C GLU A 177 -21.17 7.66 25.17
N ALA A 178 -21.30 8.98 25.24
CA ALA A 178 -21.56 9.81 24.06
C ALA A 178 -20.38 9.77 23.07
N LEU A 179 -19.14 9.72 23.58
CA LEU A 179 -17.95 9.50 22.75
C LEU A 179 -17.99 8.11 22.11
N GLN A 180 -18.26 7.06 22.88
CA GLN A 180 -18.30 5.69 22.36
C GLN A 180 -19.37 5.50 21.27
N GLU A 181 -20.52 6.15 21.41
CA GLU A 181 -21.61 6.14 20.42
C GLU A 181 -21.21 6.91 19.16
N TYR A 182 -20.66 8.11 19.30
CA TYR A 182 -20.20 8.91 18.16
C TYR A 182 -19.13 8.18 17.34
N LEU A 183 -18.14 7.58 18.03
CA LEU A 183 -17.08 6.81 17.35
C LEU A 183 -17.64 5.55 16.66
N ALA A 184 -18.67 4.91 17.22
CA ALA A 184 -19.33 3.78 16.55
C ALA A 184 -20.05 4.20 15.27
N GLU A 185 -20.74 5.34 15.32
CA GLU A 185 -21.50 5.90 14.20
C GLU A 185 -20.58 6.24 13.02
N VAL A 186 -19.48 6.97 13.24
CA VAL A 186 -18.51 7.32 12.18
C VAL A 186 -17.72 6.11 11.67
N SER A 187 -17.63 5.04 12.46
CA SER A 187 -17.01 3.77 12.02
C SER A 187 -17.95 2.89 11.18
N GLY A 188 -19.13 3.40 10.79
CA GLY A 188 -20.10 2.65 9.99
C GLY A 188 -20.78 1.50 10.72
N LYS A 189 -20.77 1.49 12.07
CA LYS A 189 -21.55 0.50 12.83
C LYS A 189 -23.01 0.94 12.87
N GLU A 190 -23.84 0.35 12.01
CA GLU A 190 -25.29 0.59 11.99
C GLU A 190 -26.01 -0.03 13.21
N SER A 191 -27.14 0.57 13.59
CA SER A 191 -28.05 0.05 14.60
C SER A 191 -29.37 -0.44 13.98
N ASN A 192 -29.68 -1.72 14.13
CA ASN A 192 -31.03 -2.26 13.91
C ASN A 192 -31.82 -2.41 15.23
N ILE A 193 -31.36 -1.81 16.33
CA ILE A 193 -31.82 -2.07 17.70
C ILE A 193 -32.01 -0.75 18.44
N GLU A 194 -32.94 -0.71 19.42
CA GLU A 194 -33.22 0.41 20.34
C GLU A 194 -31.99 0.97 21.08
N GLN A 195 -30.84 0.28 21.07
CA GLN A 195 -29.58 0.73 21.68
C GLN A 195 -28.54 1.13 20.63
N LYS A 196 -27.98 2.33 20.78
CA LYS A 196 -26.90 2.83 19.93
C LYS A 196 -25.62 1.99 20.13
N PRO A 197 -24.91 1.63 19.05
CA PRO A 197 -23.66 0.87 19.14
C PRO A 197 -22.58 1.72 19.84
N LYS A 198 -21.67 1.04 20.54
CA LYS A 198 -20.57 1.68 21.31
C LYS A 198 -19.24 1.03 20.96
N ILE A 199 -18.19 1.83 20.74
CA ILE A 199 -16.81 1.33 20.66
C ILE A 199 -16.18 1.40 22.05
N LYS A 200 -15.81 0.25 22.62
CA LYS A 200 -15.15 0.15 23.95
C LYS A 200 -13.66 -0.20 23.86
N ASN A 201 -13.19 -0.62 22.69
CA ASN A 201 -11.79 -0.98 22.48
C ASN A 201 -10.96 0.31 22.30
N LEU A 202 -9.99 0.54 23.17
CA LEU A 202 -9.15 1.76 23.18
C LEU A 202 -8.42 2.00 21.86
N THR A 203 -7.84 0.95 21.27
CA THR A 203 -7.12 1.04 19.99
C THR A 203 -8.07 1.48 18.88
N MET A 204 -9.24 0.86 18.77
CA MET A 204 -10.25 1.28 17.78
C MET A 204 -10.72 2.73 18.00
N MET A 205 -10.85 3.18 19.26
CA MET A 205 -11.21 4.57 19.55
C MET A 205 -10.11 5.53 19.09
N ALA A 206 -8.85 5.21 19.38
CA ALA A 206 -7.70 6.01 18.96
C ALA A 206 -7.56 6.05 17.43
N ASP A 207 -7.64 4.90 16.75
CA ASP A 207 -7.62 4.80 15.29
C ASP A 207 -8.68 5.70 14.66
N THR A 208 -9.91 5.67 15.21
CA THR A 208 -11.02 6.47 14.70
C THR A 208 -10.78 7.96 14.91
N LEU A 209 -10.23 8.36 16.07
CA LEU A 209 -9.92 9.76 16.37
C LEU A 209 -8.77 10.29 15.48
N ILE A 210 -7.72 9.49 15.28
CA ILE A 210 -6.60 9.83 14.39
C ILE A 210 -7.08 9.96 12.95
N LYS A 211 -7.92 9.03 12.46
CA LYS A 211 -8.55 9.13 11.13
C LYS A 211 -9.37 10.41 10.98
N ILE A 212 -10.19 10.78 11.98
CA ILE A 212 -10.94 12.05 11.94
C ILE A 212 -9.97 13.24 11.85
N LYS A 213 -8.90 13.26 12.66
CA LYS A 213 -7.87 14.30 12.61
C LYS A 213 -7.23 14.37 11.23
N GLU A 214 -6.80 13.26 10.66
CA GLU A 214 -6.19 13.18 9.33
C GLU A 214 -7.11 13.77 8.26
N HIS A 215 -8.37 13.33 8.21
CA HIS A 215 -9.33 13.90 7.25
C HIS A 215 -9.53 15.41 7.44
N ILE A 216 -9.51 15.93 8.67
CA ILE A 216 -9.56 17.38 8.93
C ILE A 216 -8.31 18.09 8.34
N TYR A 217 -7.12 17.54 8.59
CA TYR A 217 -5.86 18.14 8.13
C TYR A 217 -5.69 18.05 6.62
N TYR A 218 -5.91 16.87 6.03
CA TYR A 218 -5.80 16.63 4.59
C TYR A 218 -6.79 17.46 3.79
N ASN A 219 -7.93 17.83 4.36
CA ASN A 219 -8.91 18.74 3.75
C ASN A 219 -8.72 20.21 4.16
N MET A 220 -7.64 20.52 4.89
CA MET A 220 -7.24 21.86 5.34
C MET A 220 -8.32 22.61 6.14
N ILE A 221 -9.01 21.89 7.04
CA ILE A 221 -10.12 22.42 7.83
C ILE A 221 -9.66 22.94 9.18
N ASP A 222 -10.15 24.11 9.60
CA ASP A 222 -10.02 24.57 10.99
C ASP A 222 -11.05 23.87 11.89
N ILE A 223 -10.57 23.14 12.89
CA ILE A 223 -11.41 22.44 13.89
C ILE A 223 -12.37 23.42 14.60
N ASN A 224 -11.97 24.68 14.78
CA ASN A 224 -12.79 25.67 15.45
C ASN A 224 -14.06 26.01 14.66
N ASP A 225 -14.02 25.94 13.33
CA ASP A 225 -15.20 26.19 12.51
C ASP A 225 -16.20 25.04 12.63
N ILE A 226 -15.71 23.80 12.76
CA ILE A 226 -16.57 22.66 13.09
C ILE A 226 -17.21 22.87 14.47
N LEU A 227 -16.43 23.26 15.48
CA LEU A 227 -16.91 23.44 16.85
C LEU A 227 -18.01 24.52 16.97
N LYS A 228 -17.92 25.61 16.20
CA LYS A 228 -18.93 26.70 16.19
C LYS A 228 -20.29 26.23 15.67
N ASP A 229 -20.29 25.29 14.73
CA ASP A 229 -21.50 24.74 14.09
C ASP A 229 -22.19 23.66 14.93
N LEU A 230 -21.53 23.12 15.95
CA LEU A 230 -22.09 22.01 16.73
C LEU A 230 -23.21 22.47 17.65
N SER A 231 -24.31 21.73 17.64
CA SER A 231 -25.38 21.94 18.60
C SER A 231 -24.94 21.49 20.00
N HIS A 232 -25.57 22.02 21.05
CA HIS A 232 -25.36 21.55 22.42
C HIS A 232 -25.68 20.05 22.62
N LYS A 233 -26.37 19.40 21.67
CA LYS A 233 -26.72 17.99 21.72
C LYS A 233 -25.62 17.07 21.16
N ASP A 234 -24.63 17.61 20.44
CA ASP A 234 -23.56 16.84 19.79
C ASP A 234 -22.36 16.55 20.73
N ILE A 235 -22.66 16.10 21.95
CA ILE A 235 -21.67 15.95 23.04
C ILE A 235 -20.51 15.03 22.63
N GLY A 236 -20.79 13.87 22.02
CA GLY A 236 -19.77 12.91 21.61
C GLY A 236 -18.78 13.48 20.60
N ARG A 237 -19.28 14.22 19.60
CA ARG A 237 -18.45 14.89 18.59
C ARG A 237 -17.62 16.02 19.19
N GLN A 238 -18.18 16.81 20.11
CA GLN A 238 -17.42 17.84 20.82
C GLN A 238 -16.27 17.25 21.63
N ILE A 239 -16.50 16.13 22.33
CA ILE A 239 -15.45 15.43 23.08
C ILE A 239 -14.36 14.92 22.13
N ALA A 240 -14.74 14.30 21.01
CA ALA A 240 -13.79 13.82 20.01
C ALA A 240 -12.89 14.95 19.47
N LEU A 241 -13.45 16.09 19.08
CA LEU A 241 -12.67 17.23 18.59
C LEU A 241 -11.76 17.83 19.67
N LYS A 242 -12.21 17.89 20.94
CA LYS A 242 -11.36 18.33 22.05
C LYS A 242 -10.19 17.39 22.29
N LEU A 243 -10.41 16.07 22.23
CA LEU A 243 -9.33 15.08 22.32
C LEU A 243 -8.30 15.25 21.20
N ILE A 244 -8.76 15.51 19.98
CA ILE A 244 -7.88 15.79 18.83
C ILE A 244 -7.06 17.07 19.07
N LEU A 245 -7.67 18.16 19.54
CA LEU A 245 -6.97 19.40 19.86
C LEU A 245 -5.90 19.19 20.94
N GLU A 246 -6.23 18.47 22.01
CA GLU A 246 -5.27 18.14 23.07
C GLU A 246 -4.10 17.30 22.56
N TYR A 247 -4.38 16.30 21.71
CA TYR A 247 -3.36 15.49 21.06
C TYR A 247 -2.41 16.36 20.21
N VAL A 248 -2.95 17.23 19.36
CA VAL A 248 -2.17 18.15 18.51
C VAL A 248 -1.32 19.09 19.35
N GLU A 249 -1.88 19.65 20.43
CA GLU A 249 -1.16 20.54 21.34
C GLU A 249 0.01 19.81 22.02
N ARG A 250 -0.21 18.56 22.44
CA ARG A 250 0.83 17.73 23.06
C ARG A 250 2.01 17.48 22.12
N LEU A 251 1.75 17.10 20.87
CA LEU A 251 2.82 16.89 19.89
C LEU A 251 3.57 18.18 19.58
N LYS A 252 2.85 19.29 19.35
CA LYS A 252 3.46 20.61 19.08
C LYS A 252 4.38 21.09 20.20
N ASN A 253 3.97 20.91 21.46
CA ASN A 253 4.76 21.31 22.63
C ASN A 253 6.11 20.57 22.72
N GLN A 254 6.24 19.42 22.06
CA GLN A 254 7.47 18.63 22.01
C GLN A 254 8.18 18.71 20.64
N ASN A 255 7.70 19.55 19.73
CA ASN A 255 8.16 19.62 18.33
C ASN A 255 8.09 18.27 17.60
N ILE A 256 7.05 17.49 17.91
CA ILE A 256 6.72 16.21 17.29
C ILE A 256 5.58 16.43 16.29
N TYR A 257 5.61 15.68 15.19
CA TYR A 257 4.63 15.75 14.10
C TYR A 257 4.24 14.34 13.71
N ASP A 258 2.95 14.11 13.48
CA ASP A 258 2.52 13.04 12.58
C ASP A 258 2.60 13.52 11.12
N PHE A 259 2.38 12.62 10.16
CA PHE A 259 2.49 12.92 8.72
C PHE A 259 1.67 14.13 8.29
N ALA A 260 0.38 14.20 8.65
CA ALA A 260 -0.49 15.29 8.24
C ALA A 260 -0.08 16.64 8.88
N MET A 261 0.41 16.61 10.13
CA MET A 261 0.95 17.80 10.79
C MET A 261 2.25 18.28 10.12
N LEU A 262 3.13 17.36 9.71
CA LEU A 262 4.38 17.67 9.02
C LEU A 262 4.10 18.34 7.67
N GLU A 263 3.23 17.76 6.85
CA GLU A 263 2.83 18.34 5.55
C GLU A 263 2.18 19.72 5.73
N THR A 264 1.36 19.90 6.77
CA THR A 264 0.75 21.20 7.09
C THR A 264 1.79 22.25 7.46
N GLU A 265 2.80 21.88 8.26
CA GLU A 265 3.92 22.78 8.58
C GLU A 265 4.75 23.08 7.33
N PHE A 266 4.97 22.08 6.47
CA PHE A 266 5.69 22.26 5.21
C PHE A 266 4.98 23.27 4.30
N LEU A 267 3.67 23.12 4.09
CA LEU A 267 2.88 24.10 3.32
C LEU A 267 2.95 25.51 3.92
N LYS A 268 2.89 25.63 5.25
CA LYS A 268 3.06 26.94 5.92
C LYS A 268 4.44 27.55 5.64
N ARG A 269 5.49 26.74 5.67
CA ARG A 269 6.85 27.18 5.37
C ARG A 269 7.04 27.58 3.91
N LEU A 270 6.45 26.84 2.97
CA LEU A 270 6.42 27.18 1.55
C LEU A 270 5.66 28.49 1.25
N ASN A 271 4.60 28.75 2.01
CA ASN A 271 3.84 30.01 1.91
C ASN A 271 4.52 31.19 2.60
N SER A 272 5.61 30.95 3.32
CA SER A 272 6.47 31.98 3.91
C SER A 272 7.80 32.06 3.15
N ASP A 273 8.60 33.09 3.41
CA ASP A 273 9.93 33.20 2.80
C ASP A 273 10.98 32.21 3.37
N SER A 274 10.57 31.25 4.20
CA SER A 274 11.49 30.33 4.88
C SER A 274 12.13 29.27 3.98
N LEU A 275 11.51 28.98 2.84
CA LEU A 275 11.99 28.00 1.84
C LEU A 275 12.29 28.65 0.48
N SER A 276 12.53 29.97 0.45
CA SER A 276 12.82 30.70 -0.79
C SER A 276 14.02 30.12 -1.55
N VAL A 277 15.09 29.73 -0.86
CA VAL A 277 16.28 29.11 -1.47
C VAL A 277 15.91 27.88 -2.32
N PHE A 278 15.04 27.01 -1.79
CA PHE A 278 14.54 25.84 -2.52
C PHE A 278 13.60 26.26 -3.65
N LEU A 279 12.64 27.14 -3.36
CA LEU A 279 11.63 27.59 -4.32
C LEU A 279 12.22 28.37 -5.52
N ASP A 280 13.30 29.12 -5.33
CA ASP A 280 13.98 29.91 -6.35
C ASP A 280 14.86 29.04 -7.26
N GLU A 281 15.19 27.81 -6.83
CA GLU A 281 16.03 26.86 -7.57
C GLU A 281 15.20 25.87 -8.40
N ILE A 282 14.04 25.45 -7.91
CA ILE A 282 13.21 24.45 -8.61
C ILE A 282 12.64 25.01 -9.92
N LYS A 283 12.82 24.25 -11.00
CA LYS A 283 12.22 24.49 -12.32
C LYS A 283 11.28 23.38 -12.75
N ILE A 284 11.57 22.13 -12.42
CA ILE A 284 10.79 21.00 -12.90
C ILE A 284 10.19 20.27 -11.71
N ILE A 285 8.87 20.12 -11.72
CA ILE A 285 8.13 19.29 -10.78
C ILE A 285 7.46 18.16 -11.57
N LEU A 286 7.73 16.91 -11.19
CA LEU A 286 7.02 15.73 -11.68
C LEU A 286 6.33 15.04 -10.51
N VAL A 287 5.06 14.67 -10.68
CA VAL A 287 4.28 13.97 -9.65
C VAL A 287 3.71 12.68 -10.25
N ASP A 288 4.15 11.53 -9.76
CA ASP A 288 3.56 10.22 -10.08
C ASP A 288 2.40 9.90 -9.13
N GLU A 289 1.49 9.04 -9.59
CA GLU A 289 0.31 8.56 -8.86
C GLU A 289 -0.56 9.71 -8.29
N TYR A 290 -0.75 10.78 -9.06
CA TYR A 290 -1.47 11.98 -8.60
C TYR A 290 -2.92 11.68 -8.17
N GLN A 291 -3.55 10.61 -8.68
CA GLN A 291 -4.88 10.15 -8.28
C GLN A 291 -5.02 9.77 -6.79
N ASP A 292 -3.91 9.56 -6.09
CA ASP A 292 -3.90 9.23 -4.65
C ASP A 292 -3.53 10.44 -3.77
N THR A 293 -3.48 11.63 -4.36
CA THR A 293 -3.18 12.89 -3.67
C THR A 293 -4.37 13.35 -2.84
N ASN A 294 -4.10 14.07 -1.75
CA ASN A 294 -5.09 14.80 -0.95
C ASN A 294 -4.97 16.33 -1.14
N LEU A 295 -5.95 17.12 -0.66
CA LEU A 295 -5.98 18.57 -0.91
C LEU A 295 -4.77 19.31 -0.32
N LEU A 296 -4.28 18.89 0.84
CA LEU A 296 -3.08 19.45 1.45
C LEU A 296 -1.85 19.23 0.56
N GLN A 297 -1.67 18.01 0.04
CA GLN A 297 -0.59 17.68 -0.88
C GLN A 297 -0.70 18.41 -2.23
N GLU A 298 -1.91 18.51 -2.82
CA GLU A 298 -2.12 19.33 -4.00
C GLU A 298 -1.73 20.79 -3.76
N SER A 299 -2.12 21.35 -2.62
CA SER A 299 -1.78 22.73 -2.27
C SER A 299 -0.26 22.94 -2.15
N ILE A 300 0.47 21.94 -1.66
CA ILE A 300 1.94 21.92 -1.66
C ILE A 300 2.47 21.89 -3.10
N TYR A 301 1.98 20.99 -3.95
CA TYR A 301 2.41 20.88 -5.35
C TYR A 301 2.13 22.16 -6.13
N PHE A 302 0.96 22.76 -5.95
CA PHE A 302 0.57 24.01 -6.60
C PHE A 302 1.47 25.16 -6.17
N LYS A 303 1.81 25.24 -4.88
CA LYS A 303 2.75 26.26 -4.41
C LYS A 303 4.14 26.12 -5.03
N ILE A 304 4.64 24.90 -5.15
CA ILE A 304 5.93 24.62 -5.81
C ILE A 304 5.84 24.91 -7.31
N ALA A 305 4.72 24.54 -7.97
CA ALA A 305 4.48 24.78 -9.39
C ALA A 305 4.43 26.27 -9.75
N GLU A 306 3.82 27.12 -8.90
CA GLU A 306 3.86 28.58 -9.07
C GLU A 306 5.30 29.11 -9.12
N SER A 307 6.19 28.56 -8.27
CA SER A 307 7.60 28.96 -8.24
C SER A 307 8.35 28.41 -9.46
N ALA A 308 8.14 27.14 -9.78
CA ALA A 308 8.70 26.51 -10.97
C ALA A 308 8.36 27.28 -12.25
N GLN A 309 7.11 27.72 -12.42
CA GLN A 309 6.69 28.52 -13.58
C GLN A 309 7.39 29.89 -13.60
N LYS A 310 7.54 30.57 -12.46
CA LYS A 310 8.30 31.83 -12.37
C LYS A 310 9.77 31.66 -12.75
N ASN A 311 10.34 30.48 -12.48
CA ASN A 311 11.71 30.13 -12.83
C ASN A 311 11.87 29.63 -14.27
N GLY A 312 10.84 29.75 -15.11
CA GLY A 312 10.85 29.32 -16.52
C GLY A 312 10.70 27.80 -16.69
N GLY A 313 10.05 27.15 -15.74
CA GLY A 313 9.86 25.72 -15.63
C GLY A 313 8.39 25.26 -15.74
N ASN A 314 8.10 24.04 -15.31
CA ASN A 314 6.77 23.42 -15.44
C ASN A 314 6.43 22.41 -14.34
N ILE A 315 5.16 22.00 -14.34
CA ILE A 315 4.65 20.83 -13.61
C ILE A 315 4.14 19.76 -14.58
N THR A 316 4.53 18.51 -14.34
CA THR A 316 3.97 17.33 -15.00
C THR A 316 3.37 16.41 -13.95
N VAL A 317 2.06 16.16 -14.02
CA VAL A 317 1.42 15.16 -13.16
C VAL A 317 1.04 13.94 -13.99
N VAL A 318 1.19 12.76 -13.40
CA VAL A 318 0.91 11.47 -14.03
C VAL A 318 0.01 10.67 -13.11
N GLY A 319 -0.99 9.97 -13.67
CA GLY A 319 -1.85 9.13 -12.86
C GLY A 319 -2.89 8.35 -13.65
N ASP A 320 -3.66 7.56 -12.91
CA ASP A 320 -4.76 6.74 -13.42
C ASP A 320 -5.90 6.71 -12.40
N ASP A 321 -6.99 7.41 -12.68
CA ASP A 321 -8.22 7.43 -11.89
C ASP A 321 -8.82 6.04 -11.66
N ASP A 322 -8.64 5.10 -12.58
CA ASP A 322 -9.10 3.71 -12.42
C ASP A 322 -8.25 2.92 -11.40
N GLN A 323 -7.10 3.46 -10.98
CA GLN A 323 -6.21 2.88 -9.97
C GLN A 323 -6.18 3.62 -8.64
N SER A 324 -7.06 4.60 -8.39
CA SER A 324 -7.13 5.29 -7.09
C SER A 324 -7.66 4.35 -6.00
N LEU A 325 -6.84 4.02 -4.99
CA LEU A 325 -7.21 3.08 -3.92
C LEU A 325 -7.08 3.65 -2.51
N TYR A 326 -6.44 4.81 -2.34
CA TYR A 326 -6.03 5.29 -1.01
C TYR A 326 -7.01 6.29 -0.37
N ARG A 327 -8.30 6.26 -0.72
CA ARG A 327 -9.33 7.12 -0.09
C ARG A 327 -9.35 6.96 1.44
N PHE A 328 -9.13 5.74 1.93
CA PHE A 328 -9.04 5.46 3.37
C PHE A 328 -7.84 6.12 4.07
N ARG A 329 -6.84 6.61 3.31
CA ARG A 329 -5.72 7.45 3.76
C ARG A 329 -5.92 8.94 3.43
N GLY A 330 -7.13 9.35 3.01
CA GLY A 330 -7.47 10.75 2.73
C GLY A 330 -7.33 11.19 1.26
N ALA A 331 -6.93 10.30 0.35
CA ALA A 331 -6.87 10.61 -1.08
C ALA A 331 -8.23 11.03 -1.65
N SER A 332 -8.23 11.94 -2.62
CA SER A 332 -9.45 12.39 -3.30
C SER A 332 -9.26 12.37 -4.81
N VAL A 333 -9.80 11.36 -5.49
CA VAL A 333 -9.70 11.19 -6.95
C VAL A 333 -10.24 12.38 -7.73
N ASP A 334 -11.20 13.12 -7.16
CA ASP A 334 -11.75 14.37 -7.70
C ASP A 334 -10.67 15.43 -7.98
N LEU A 335 -9.54 15.40 -7.27
CA LEU A 335 -8.40 16.29 -7.52
C LEU A 335 -7.74 15.98 -8.86
N PHE A 336 -7.59 14.69 -9.18
CA PHE A 336 -7.01 14.23 -10.44
C PHE A 336 -7.96 14.43 -11.61
N THR A 337 -9.24 14.04 -11.47
CA THR A 337 -10.22 14.17 -12.56
C THR A 337 -10.51 15.62 -12.93
N ASN A 338 -10.35 16.55 -11.98
CA ASN A 338 -10.51 17.99 -12.21
C ASN A 338 -9.18 18.76 -12.30
N PHE A 339 -8.05 18.07 -12.47
CA PHE A 339 -6.72 18.68 -12.39
C PHE A 339 -6.58 19.90 -13.30
N ILE A 340 -6.99 19.80 -14.58
CA ILE A 340 -6.92 20.89 -15.56
C ILE A 340 -7.67 22.15 -15.10
N GLU A 341 -8.88 22.00 -14.57
CA GLU A 341 -9.67 23.13 -14.07
C GLU A 341 -9.07 23.74 -12.81
N ARG A 342 -8.44 22.91 -11.96
CA ARG A 342 -7.85 23.33 -10.69
C ARG A 342 -6.53 24.06 -10.89
N ILE A 343 -5.66 23.55 -11.76
CA ILE A 343 -4.37 24.18 -12.05
C ILE A 343 -4.53 25.50 -12.83
N ASP A 344 -5.59 25.62 -13.65
CA ASP A 344 -5.87 26.88 -14.34
C ASP A 344 -6.23 28.02 -13.36
N LYS A 345 -6.85 27.70 -12.21
CA LYS A 345 -7.19 28.70 -11.19
C LYS A 345 -5.98 29.39 -10.56
N ILE A 346 -4.79 28.79 -10.65
CA ILE A 346 -3.52 29.37 -10.20
C ILE A 346 -2.70 29.96 -11.36
N GLY A 347 -3.28 30.06 -12.56
CA GLY A 347 -2.63 30.68 -13.73
C GLY A 347 -1.68 29.78 -14.51
N ILE A 348 -1.69 28.46 -14.24
CA ILE A 348 -0.87 27.47 -14.96
C ILE A 348 -1.76 26.69 -15.93
N ARG A 349 -1.40 26.73 -17.22
CA ARG A 349 -2.07 25.93 -18.26
C ARG A 349 -1.34 24.61 -18.43
N ALA A 350 -2.05 23.50 -18.27
CA ALA A 350 -1.53 22.16 -18.53
C ALA A 350 -2.16 21.56 -19.80
N LYS A 351 -1.36 20.82 -20.58
CA LYS A 351 -1.83 20.05 -21.73
C LYS A 351 -2.09 18.61 -21.31
N GLU A 352 -3.27 18.09 -21.64
CA GLU A 352 -3.61 16.68 -21.42
C GLU A 352 -2.96 15.78 -22.49
N ILE A 353 -2.41 14.64 -22.06
CA ILE A 353 -1.90 13.55 -22.91
C ILE A 353 -2.39 12.23 -22.33
N ASN A 354 -2.96 11.37 -23.17
CA ASN A 354 -3.48 10.06 -22.78
C ASN A 354 -2.52 8.96 -23.23
N LEU A 355 -1.88 8.26 -22.30
CA LEU A 355 -1.06 7.07 -22.59
C LEU A 355 -1.95 5.82 -22.57
N LYS A 356 -2.45 5.44 -23.74
CA LYS A 356 -3.45 4.36 -23.90
C LYS A 356 -2.87 2.99 -24.25
N THR A 357 -1.70 2.92 -24.87
CA THR A 357 -1.08 1.65 -25.30
C THR A 357 -0.50 0.89 -24.11
N ASN A 358 -0.93 -0.36 -23.85
CA ASN A 358 -0.44 -1.22 -22.78
C ASN A 358 0.61 -2.20 -23.30
N TYR A 359 1.81 -2.16 -22.73
CA TYR A 359 2.95 -3.02 -23.11
C TYR A 359 3.17 -4.21 -22.16
N ARG A 360 2.29 -4.39 -21.18
CA ARG A 360 2.44 -5.37 -20.09
C ARG A 360 1.58 -6.60 -20.31
N SER A 361 0.31 -6.39 -20.64
CA SER A 361 -0.73 -7.40 -20.53
C SER A 361 -1.14 -7.96 -21.89
N SER A 362 -1.57 -9.22 -21.91
CA SER A 362 -2.19 -9.82 -23.09
C SER A 362 -3.49 -9.11 -23.50
N GLU A 363 -3.85 -9.22 -24.79
CA GLU A 363 -5.03 -8.57 -25.39
C GLU A 363 -6.32 -8.89 -24.61
N ASN A 364 -6.56 -10.16 -24.26
CA ASN A 364 -7.76 -10.57 -23.51
C ASN A 364 -7.87 -9.95 -22.11
N ILE A 365 -6.73 -9.73 -21.43
CA ILE A 365 -6.71 -9.09 -20.11
C ILE A 365 -7.04 -7.59 -20.26
N ILE A 366 -6.52 -6.95 -21.31
CA ILE A 366 -6.83 -5.56 -21.65
C ILE A 366 -8.33 -5.42 -21.94
N ASP A 367 -8.89 -6.31 -22.76
CA ASP A 367 -10.31 -6.33 -23.10
C ASP A 367 -11.19 -6.53 -21.87
N LEU A 368 -10.85 -7.48 -20.99
CA LEU A 368 -11.55 -7.66 -19.71
C LEU A 368 -11.52 -6.38 -18.88
N CYS A 369 -10.37 -5.71 -18.77
CA CYS A 369 -10.24 -4.49 -17.98
C CYS A 369 -11.09 -3.35 -18.57
N ASN A 370 -11.09 -3.19 -19.90
CA ASN A 370 -11.92 -2.21 -20.60
C ASN A 370 -13.42 -2.49 -20.41
N ASP A 371 -13.85 -3.75 -20.59
CA ASP A 371 -15.22 -4.18 -20.35
C ASP A 371 -15.62 -3.95 -18.89
N PHE A 372 -14.72 -4.26 -17.95
CA PHE A 372 -14.98 -4.19 -16.52
C PHE A 372 -15.26 -2.77 -16.04
N VAL A 373 -14.46 -1.77 -16.48
CA VAL A 373 -14.72 -0.38 -16.12
C VAL A 373 -15.98 0.17 -16.77
N GLU A 374 -16.46 -0.42 -17.86
CA GLU A 374 -17.68 -0.01 -18.57
C GLU A 374 -18.96 -0.69 -18.05
N LEU A 375 -18.85 -1.68 -17.15
CA LEU A 375 -20.01 -2.38 -16.57
C LEU A 375 -21.00 -1.45 -15.89
N ASP A 376 -20.47 -0.39 -15.28
CA ASP A 376 -21.25 0.60 -14.54
C ASP A 376 -21.21 1.95 -15.28
N SER A 377 -22.35 2.34 -15.85
CA SER A 377 -22.47 3.61 -16.58
C SER A 377 -22.25 4.83 -15.69
N GLU A 378 -22.61 4.75 -14.41
CA GLU A 378 -22.42 5.84 -13.45
C GLU A 378 -20.96 5.96 -13.02
N TYR A 379 -20.18 4.88 -13.07
CA TYR A 379 -18.74 4.93 -12.84
C TYR A 379 -18.02 5.81 -13.87
N GLN A 380 -18.57 5.94 -15.10
CA GLN A 380 -18.00 6.84 -16.11
C GLN A 380 -17.99 8.31 -15.68
N LEU A 381 -18.92 8.72 -14.81
CA LEU A 381 -18.96 10.08 -14.24
C LEU A 381 -17.83 10.32 -13.23
N ALA A 382 -17.27 9.24 -12.67
CA ALA A 382 -16.15 9.30 -11.73
C ALA A 382 -14.78 9.27 -12.43
N ARG A 383 -14.75 9.14 -13.76
CA ARG A 383 -13.53 9.03 -14.57
C ARG A 383 -13.09 10.38 -15.15
N VAL A 384 -11.83 10.46 -15.57
CA VAL A 384 -11.38 11.58 -16.41
C VAL A 384 -12.24 11.65 -17.67
N LYS A 385 -12.71 12.85 -18.02
CA LYS A 385 -13.57 13.08 -19.19
C LYS A 385 -12.84 12.64 -20.47
N GLU A 386 -13.55 11.93 -21.35
CA GLU A 386 -13.03 11.46 -22.65
C GLU A 386 -11.81 10.52 -22.57
N LYS A 387 -11.57 9.88 -21.42
CA LYS A 387 -10.49 8.90 -21.25
C LYS A 387 -10.64 7.74 -22.25
N PRO A 388 -9.63 7.49 -23.10
CA PRO A 388 -9.70 6.43 -24.12
C PRO A 388 -9.61 5.03 -23.48
N LYS A 389 -10.02 4.01 -24.25
CA LYS A 389 -9.78 2.61 -23.91
C LYS A 389 -8.29 2.29 -23.93
N ILE A 390 -7.90 1.30 -23.14
CA ILE A 390 -6.56 0.72 -23.18
C ILE A 390 -6.42 -0.05 -24.50
N GLU A 391 -5.30 0.13 -25.20
CA GLU A 391 -5.02 -0.48 -26.49
C GLU A 391 -3.84 -1.45 -26.41
N PHE A 392 -3.93 -2.60 -27.07
CA PHE A 392 -2.78 -3.48 -27.27
C PHE A 392 -1.83 -2.87 -28.33
N PRO A 393 -0.49 -3.04 -28.24
CA PRO A 393 0.44 -2.44 -29.18
C PRO A 393 0.25 -3.04 -30.58
N GLN A 394 -0.10 -2.20 -31.56
CA GLN A 394 -0.13 -2.62 -32.96
C GLN A 394 1.31 -2.56 -33.50
N ASN A 395 1.99 -3.70 -33.59
CA ASN A 395 3.28 -3.75 -34.27
C ASN A 395 3.04 -3.37 -35.74
N GLY A 396 3.76 -2.35 -36.23
CA GLY A 396 3.79 -2.02 -37.66
C GLY A 396 4.15 -3.25 -38.48
N GLU A 397 3.55 -3.38 -39.66
CA GLU A 397 3.71 -4.46 -40.65
C GLU A 397 5.14 -5.06 -40.66
N GLY A 398 5.34 -6.15 -39.92
CA GLY A 398 6.65 -6.73 -39.69
C GLY A 398 6.52 -8.08 -38.99
N SER A 399 6.20 -9.10 -39.80
CA SER A 399 6.17 -10.53 -39.44
C SER A 399 5.41 -10.88 -38.15
N ILE A 400 4.08 -10.94 -38.25
CA ILE A 400 3.35 -11.98 -37.52
C ILE A 400 3.80 -13.29 -38.18
N ASP A 401 4.74 -13.99 -37.55
CA ASP A 401 4.95 -15.39 -37.87
C ASP A 401 3.70 -16.12 -37.40
N GLU A 402 2.81 -16.47 -38.34
CA GLU A 402 1.54 -17.15 -38.06
C GLU A 402 1.73 -18.50 -37.33
N SER A 403 2.96 -18.99 -37.20
CA SER A 403 3.35 -20.13 -36.33
C SER A 403 3.44 -19.81 -34.84
N ASN A 404 3.52 -18.54 -34.41
CA ASN A 404 3.70 -18.13 -33.01
C ASN A 404 2.44 -17.50 -32.37
N ILE A 405 1.25 -17.87 -32.85
CA ILE A 405 -0.06 -17.48 -32.27
C ILE A 405 -0.40 -18.34 -31.04
N THR A 406 0.52 -18.49 -30.09
CA THR A 406 0.27 -19.29 -28.86
C THR A 406 0.35 -18.48 -27.57
N ILE A 407 0.95 -17.29 -27.56
CA ILE A 407 1.11 -16.47 -26.34
C ILE A 407 0.18 -15.24 -26.34
N ASN A 408 -0.18 -14.70 -27.50
CA ASN A 408 -0.90 -13.42 -27.59
C ASN A 408 -2.42 -13.44 -27.30
N LYS A 409 -3.00 -14.60 -26.93
CA LYS A 409 -4.44 -14.73 -26.63
C LYS A 409 -4.74 -15.74 -25.53
N VAL A 410 -3.92 -15.80 -24.47
CA VAL A 410 -4.31 -16.62 -23.30
C VAL A 410 -5.61 -16.03 -22.73
N PRO A 411 -6.70 -16.81 -22.65
CA PRO A 411 -7.96 -16.30 -22.15
C PRO A 411 -7.95 -16.13 -20.64
N VAL A 412 -8.89 -15.34 -20.15
CA VAL A 412 -9.16 -15.20 -18.72
C VAL A 412 -9.76 -16.51 -18.20
N LEU A 413 -9.19 -17.02 -17.12
CA LEU A 413 -9.57 -18.33 -16.57
C LEU A 413 -10.44 -18.18 -15.34
N GLY A 414 -11.29 -19.18 -15.09
CA GLY A 414 -12.09 -19.28 -13.87
C GLY A 414 -11.96 -20.64 -13.19
N MET A 415 -11.55 -20.69 -11.92
CA MET A 415 -11.57 -21.91 -11.10
C MET A 415 -12.60 -21.77 -9.98
N PHE A 416 -13.78 -22.36 -10.20
CA PHE A 416 -14.86 -22.37 -9.22
C PHE A 416 -15.11 -23.78 -8.69
N ARG A 417 -15.25 -23.93 -7.36
CA ARG A 417 -15.52 -25.23 -6.72
C ARG A 417 -16.69 -25.17 -5.73
N LYS A 418 -17.20 -26.34 -5.33
CA LYS A 418 -18.33 -26.45 -4.40
C LYS A 418 -17.98 -26.11 -2.94
N SER A 419 -16.69 -26.07 -2.58
CA SER A 419 -16.21 -25.73 -1.24
C SER A 419 -14.81 -25.13 -1.28
N GLU A 420 -14.48 -24.34 -0.26
CA GLU A 420 -13.16 -23.73 -0.05
C GLU A 420 -12.05 -24.80 -0.02
N GLN A 421 -12.29 -25.95 0.61
CA GLN A 421 -11.31 -27.03 0.69
C GLN A 421 -10.95 -27.61 -0.69
N LEU A 422 -11.96 -27.81 -1.56
CA LEU A 422 -11.72 -28.33 -2.89
C LEU A 422 -11.07 -27.28 -3.79
N LEU A 423 -11.47 -26.01 -3.63
CA LEU A 423 -10.84 -24.90 -4.32
C LEU A 423 -9.35 -24.81 -3.97
N ALA A 424 -9.02 -24.80 -2.68
CA ALA A 424 -7.64 -24.73 -2.20
C ALA A 424 -6.81 -25.94 -2.66
N ASN A 425 -7.38 -27.15 -2.61
CA ASN A 425 -6.70 -28.35 -3.08
C ASN A 425 -6.37 -28.29 -4.58
N ASP A 426 -7.35 -27.94 -5.42
CA ASP A 426 -7.16 -27.92 -6.87
C ASP A 426 -6.27 -26.76 -7.30
N LEU A 427 -6.36 -25.62 -6.60
CA LEU A 427 -5.48 -24.47 -6.81
C LEU A 427 -4.04 -24.80 -6.40
N ALA A 428 -3.83 -25.44 -5.25
CA ALA A 428 -2.50 -25.86 -4.83
C ALA A 428 -1.86 -26.85 -5.82
N LYS A 429 -2.64 -27.79 -6.38
CA LYS A 429 -2.16 -28.69 -7.44
C LYS A 429 -1.84 -27.95 -8.73
N PHE A 430 -2.65 -26.98 -9.11
CA PHE A 430 -2.41 -26.13 -10.27
C PHE A 430 -1.08 -25.37 -10.15
N VAL A 431 -0.83 -24.75 -8.99
CA VAL A 431 0.43 -24.06 -8.71
C VAL A 431 1.60 -25.05 -8.65
N ASP A 432 1.43 -26.22 -8.04
CA ASP A 432 2.47 -27.26 -7.97
C ASP A 432 2.88 -27.79 -9.36
N GLU A 433 1.92 -27.97 -10.26
CA GLU A 433 2.18 -28.41 -11.63
C GLU A 433 2.91 -27.33 -12.45
N LEU A 434 2.52 -26.07 -12.30
CA LEU A 434 3.22 -24.93 -12.92
C LEU A 434 4.65 -24.81 -12.40
N ASN A 435 4.85 -24.82 -11.09
CA ASN A 435 6.15 -24.69 -10.45
C ASN A 435 7.11 -25.86 -10.75
N LYS A 436 6.59 -27.01 -11.19
CA LYS A 436 7.42 -28.18 -11.53
C LYS A 436 7.76 -28.27 -13.01
N ASN A 437 6.82 -27.90 -13.87
CA ASN A 437 6.92 -28.20 -15.28
C ASN A 437 7.01 -26.94 -16.16
N GLY A 438 6.84 -25.74 -15.59
CA GLY A 438 6.64 -24.49 -16.36
C GLY A 438 5.31 -24.42 -17.10
N VAL A 439 4.61 -25.55 -17.26
CA VAL A 439 3.40 -25.68 -18.06
C VAL A 439 2.34 -26.54 -17.37
N VAL A 440 1.09 -26.15 -17.53
CA VAL A 440 -0.07 -26.90 -17.04
C VAL A 440 -1.17 -26.97 -18.09
N LYS A 441 -1.75 -28.17 -18.26
CA LYS A 441 -2.88 -28.40 -19.16
C LYS A 441 -4.17 -28.51 -18.38
N ARG A 442 -5.22 -27.83 -18.82
CA ARG A 442 -6.54 -27.87 -18.18
C ARG A 442 -7.64 -28.06 -19.19
N LYS A 443 -8.57 -28.96 -18.88
CA LYS A 443 -9.78 -29.14 -19.68
C LYS A 443 -10.73 -27.97 -19.45
N ILE A 444 -11.23 -27.39 -20.54
CA ILE A 444 -12.28 -26.38 -20.47
C ILE A 444 -13.59 -27.10 -20.13
N LYS A 445 -14.22 -26.66 -19.04
CA LYS A 445 -15.51 -27.22 -18.59
C LYS A 445 -16.68 -26.41 -19.13
N ARG A 446 -16.53 -25.09 -19.22
CA ARG A 446 -17.59 -24.17 -19.62
C ARG A 446 -16.98 -22.83 -20.04
N VAL A 447 -17.51 -22.21 -21.09
CA VAL A 447 -17.16 -20.85 -21.48
C VAL A 447 -18.30 -19.90 -21.11
N LEU A 448 -17.98 -18.73 -20.54
CA LEU A 448 -18.94 -17.67 -20.28
C LEU A 448 -18.79 -16.58 -21.35
N THR A 449 -19.91 -16.20 -21.97
CA THR A 449 -20.00 -15.21 -23.07
C THR A 449 -21.12 -14.21 -22.81
N LYS A 450 -21.02 -12.97 -23.33
CA LYS A 450 -22.07 -11.93 -23.14
C LYS A 450 -23.44 -12.33 -23.67
N ASP A 451 -23.52 -13.08 -24.77
CA ASP A 451 -24.79 -13.51 -25.35
C ASP A 451 -25.59 -14.47 -24.45
N ASP A 452 -24.88 -15.27 -23.66
CA ASP A 452 -25.50 -16.16 -22.68
C ASP A 452 -25.93 -15.43 -21.39
N ASN A 453 -25.27 -14.33 -21.04
CA ASN A 453 -25.53 -13.57 -19.81
C ASN A 453 -26.93 -12.91 -19.81
N LYS A 454 -27.44 -12.50 -20.97
CA LYS A 454 -28.84 -12.00 -21.09
C LYS A 454 -29.87 -13.04 -20.64
N LYS A 455 -29.61 -14.33 -20.85
CA LYS A 455 -30.51 -15.42 -20.43
C LYS A 455 -30.44 -15.62 -18.92
N PHE A 456 -29.29 -15.38 -18.29
CA PHE A 456 -29.11 -15.47 -16.84
C PHE A 456 -29.96 -14.46 -16.08
N ASN A 457 -30.22 -13.26 -16.63
CA ASN A 457 -31.09 -12.26 -16.00
C ASN A 457 -32.56 -12.70 -15.90
N SER A 458 -32.99 -13.72 -16.67
CA SER A 458 -34.33 -14.29 -16.56
C SER A 458 -34.55 -15.03 -15.23
N ASN A 459 -35.73 -14.88 -14.63
CA ASN A 459 -36.15 -15.65 -13.45
C ASN A 459 -36.78 -17.01 -13.79
N ASN A 460 -36.83 -17.39 -15.08
CA ASN A 460 -37.33 -18.68 -15.53
C ASN A 460 -36.27 -19.79 -15.36
N LYS A 461 -36.66 -20.91 -14.74
CA LYS A 461 -35.78 -22.08 -14.54
C LYS A 461 -35.27 -22.65 -15.87
N ASP A 462 -36.10 -22.65 -16.92
CA ASP A 462 -35.69 -23.17 -18.24
C ASP A 462 -34.61 -22.29 -18.88
N SER A 463 -34.69 -20.97 -18.68
CA SER A 463 -33.65 -20.03 -19.14
C SER A 463 -32.31 -20.24 -18.44
N LEU A 464 -32.34 -20.56 -17.14
CA LEU A 464 -31.13 -20.88 -16.36
C LEU A 464 -30.50 -22.21 -16.77
N ILE A 465 -31.32 -23.22 -17.11
CA ILE A 465 -30.83 -24.49 -17.65
C ILE A 465 -30.18 -24.26 -19.01
N ASN A 466 -30.85 -23.54 -19.91
CA ASN A 466 -30.31 -23.20 -21.23
C ASN A 466 -29.01 -22.37 -21.16
N TYR A 467 -28.88 -21.47 -20.18
CA TYR A 467 -27.65 -20.73 -19.90
C TYR A 467 -26.47 -21.62 -19.49
N ARG A 468 -26.75 -22.70 -18.77
CA ARG A 468 -25.71 -23.67 -18.37
C ARG A 468 -25.30 -24.51 -19.57
N ASP A 469 -26.28 -25.03 -20.29
CA ASP A 469 -26.05 -25.95 -21.41
C ASP A 469 -25.31 -25.29 -22.58
N SER A 470 -25.61 -24.03 -22.91
CA SER A 470 -24.92 -23.30 -24.00
C SER A 470 -23.41 -23.15 -23.76
N GLY A 471 -23.01 -22.80 -22.53
CA GLY A 471 -21.60 -22.69 -22.16
C GLY A 471 -20.89 -24.05 -22.12
N PHE A 472 -21.61 -25.14 -21.84
CA PHE A 472 -21.07 -26.50 -21.92
C PHE A 472 -20.89 -26.96 -23.38
N ASP A 473 -21.77 -26.53 -24.28
CA ASP A 473 -21.66 -26.86 -25.70
C ASP A 473 -20.47 -26.17 -26.36
N LEU A 474 -20.22 -24.88 -26.08
CA LEU A 474 -19.01 -24.17 -26.53
C LEU A 474 -17.72 -24.87 -26.05
N ALA A 475 -17.71 -25.38 -24.81
CA ALA A 475 -16.57 -26.12 -24.26
C ALA A 475 -16.34 -27.50 -24.90
N LYS A 476 -17.26 -28.02 -25.73
CA LYS A 476 -17.02 -29.29 -26.47
C LYS A 476 -16.09 -29.09 -27.66
N ASP A 477 -16.05 -27.89 -28.23
CA ASP A 477 -15.26 -27.54 -29.41
C ASP A 477 -13.82 -27.15 -29.04
N GLU A 478 -13.60 -26.54 -27.87
CA GLU A 478 -12.28 -26.24 -27.32
C GLU A 478 -11.92 -27.18 -26.16
N LYS A 479 -11.08 -28.19 -26.40
CA LYS A 479 -10.93 -29.31 -25.45
C LYS A 479 -10.00 -29.02 -24.28
N GLU A 480 -8.89 -28.31 -24.49
CA GLU A 480 -7.87 -28.06 -23.46
C GLU A 480 -7.18 -26.71 -23.66
N ILE A 481 -6.84 -26.07 -22.56
CA ILE A 481 -5.97 -24.90 -22.52
C ILE A 481 -4.60 -25.27 -21.95
N ILE A 482 -3.55 -24.74 -22.58
CA ILE A 482 -2.17 -24.85 -22.12
C ILE A 482 -1.80 -23.50 -21.52
N ILE A 483 -1.31 -23.55 -20.28
CA ILE A 483 -0.86 -22.37 -19.54
C ILE A 483 0.62 -22.58 -19.28
N GLU A 484 1.45 -21.71 -19.83
CA GLU A 484 2.91 -21.77 -19.74
C GLU A 484 3.41 -20.45 -19.16
N LEU A 485 4.37 -20.55 -18.24
CA LEU A 485 5.13 -19.42 -17.71
C LEU A 485 6.57 -19.56 -18.24
N ASP A 486 7.27 -18.43 -18.44
CA ASP A 486 8.61 -18.40 -19.04
C ASP A 486 9.63 -19.35 -18.34
N GLU A 487 10.67 -19.73 -19.09
CA GLU A 487 11.59 -20.86 -18.89
C GLU A 487 12.03 -21.09 -17.42
N ASN A 488 11.24 -21.93 -16.73
CA ASN A 488 11.48 -22.72 -15.50
C ASN A 488 10.36 -22.63 -14.46
N GLY A 489 9.33 -21.78 -14.66
CA GLY A 489 8.11 -21.70 -13.83
C GLY A 489 8.39 -21.61 -12.32
N SER A 490 8.42 -20.41 -11.76
CA SER A 490 8.71 -20.23 -10.34
C SER A 490 7.49 -19.83 -9.51
N ALA A 491 7.49 -20.19 -8.22
CA ALA A 491 6.39 -19.84 -7.31
C ALA A 491 6.22 -18.32 -7.14
N ASP A 492 7.28 -17.52 -7.33
CA ASP A 492 7.25 -16.06 -7.30
C ASP A 492 6.68 -15.42 -8.57
N ASP A 493 6.54 -16.17 -9.67
CA ASP A 493 5.81 -15.72 -10.87
C ASP A 493 4.29 -15.65 -10.65
N VAL A 494 3.83 -16.15 -9.50
CA VAL A 494 2.42 -16.27 -9.15
C VAL A 494 2.08 -15.41 -7.93
N ALA A 495 1.08 -14.54 -8.10
CA ALA A 495 0.50 -13.79 -6.99
C ALA A 495 -0.97 -14.15 -6.76
N PHE A 496 -1.30 -14.45 -5.52
CA PHE A 496 -2.67 -14.59 -5.06
C PHE A 496 -3.15 -13.29 -4.39
N LEU A 497 -4.10 -12.63 -5.05
CA LEU A 497 -4.67 -11.36 -4.63
C LEU A 497 -6.05 -11.58 -4.00
N THR A 498 -6.25 -11.02 -2.81
CA THR A 498 -7.52 -11.11 -2.09
C THR A 498 -7.84 -9.78 -1.41
N TYR A 499 -9.11 -9.59 -1.00
CA TYR A 499 -9.49 -8.40 -0.24
C TYR A 499 -8.72 -8.29 1.09
N SER A 500 -8.54 -9.41 1.79
CA SER A 500 -7.80 -9.46 3.05
C SER A 500 -6.90 -10.69 3.10
N PRO A 501 -5.58 -10.52 3.29
CA PRO A 501 -4.62 -11.62 3.35
C PRO A 501 -4.65 -12.35 4.70
N LYS A 502 -5.47 -11.89 5.66
CA LYS A 502 -5.58 -12.48 7.00
C LYS A 502 -5.97 -13.94 6.91
N GLU A 503 -5.15 -14.80 7.50
CA GLU A 503 -5.32 -16.24 7.61
C GLU A 503 -6.41 -16.61 8.65
N ILE A 504 -6.56 -15.76 9.67
CA ILE A 504 -7.49 -15.98 10.76
C ILE A 504 -8.25 -14.67 11.01
N THR A 505 -9.57 -14.79 11.10
CA THR A 505 -10.45 -13.66 11.47
C THR A 505 -10.31 -13.32 12.95
N SER A 506 -10.79 -12.15 13.36
CA SER A 506 -10.81 -11.73 14.78
C SER A 506 -11.60 -12.67 15.70
N THR A 507 -12.51 -13.50 15.16
CA THR A 507 -13.25 -14.52 15.92
C THR A 507 -12.53 -15.87 16.00
N GLY A 508 -11.35 -16.00 15.40
CA GLY A 508 -10.57 -17.24 15.33
C GLY A 508 -10.96 -18.17 14.16
N SER A 509 -11.88 -17.74 13.29
CA SER A 509 -12.25 -18.55 12.11
C SER A 509 -11.16 -18.49 11.05
N ARG A 510 -10.80 -19.65 10.49
CA ARG A 510 -9.84 -19.78 9.38
C ARG A 510 -10.44 -19.24 8.10
N THR A 511 -9.65 -18.49 7.33
CA THR A 511 -10.04 -17.92 6.04
C THR A 511 -9.49 -18.75 4.88
N PHE A 512 -9.89 -18.42 3.65
CA PHE A 512 -9.38 -19.09 2.46
C PHE A 512 -7.84 -19.01 2.31
N PRO A 513 -7.17 -17.86 2.54
CA PRO A 513 -5.69 -17.80 2.61
C PRO A 513 -5.05 -18.85 3.52
N PHE A 514 -5.59 -19.07 4.72
CA PHE A 514 -5.08 -20.12 5.62
C PHE A 514 -5.26 -21.52 5.02
N ILE A 515 -6.44 -21.79 4.46
CA ILE A 515 -6.76 -23.10 3.88
C ILE A 515 -5.82 -23.37 2.69
N LEU A 516 -5.61 -22.39 1.82
CA LEU A 516 -4.69 -22.46 0.68
C LEU A 516 -3.26 -22.71 1.13
N LYS A 517 -2.74 -21.91 2.08
CA LYS A 517 -1.41 -22.09 2.66
C LYS A 517 -1.21 -23.52 3.19
N LYS A 518 -2.18 -24.04 3.96
CA LYS A 518 -2.12 -25.42 4.47
C LYS A 518 -2.19 -26.50 3.39
N HIS A 519 -2.74 -26.21 2.22
CA HIS A 519 -2.68 -27.13 1.08
C HIS A 519 -1.33 -27.09 0.38
N LEU A 520 -0.75 -25.90 0.18
CA LEU A 520 0.58 -25.71 -0.41
C LEU A 520 1.68 -26.37 0.45
N GLU A 521 1.62 -26.19 1.78
CA GLU A 521 2.56 -26.81 2.74
C GLU A 521 2.46 -28.35 2.79
N LYS A 522 1.32 -28.93 2.37
CA LYS A 522 1.08 -30.39 2.39
C LYS A 522 1.38 -31.09 1.07
N LEU A 523 1.81 -30.34 0.05
CA LEU A 523 2.26 -30.93 -1.21
C LEU A 523 3.44 -31.86 -0.98
N ARG A 524 3.68 -32.78 -1.93
CA ARG A 524 4.84 -33.71 -1.86
C ARG A 524 6.16 -32.94 -1.76
N ASN A 525 6.25 -31.84 -2.52
CA ASN A 525 7.29 -30.83 -2.39
C ASN A 525 6.57 -29.57 -1.88
N PRO A 526 6.67 -29.25 -0.58
CA PRO A 526 5.98 -28.09 -0.03
C PRO A 526 6.36 -26.81 -0.76
N ILE A 527 5.36 -25.98 -1.05
CA ILE A 527 5.59 -24.63 -1.56
C ILE A 527 5.44 -23.67 -0.38
N GLU A 528 6.50 -22.95 -0.07
CA GLU A 528 6.48 -21.92 0.97
C GLU A 528 5.63 -20.73 0.54
N VAL A 529 4.94 -20.14 1.50
CA VAL A 529 4.05 -18.99 1.27
C VAL A 529 4.65 -17.77 1.91
N PHE A 530 4.71 -16.68 1.15
CA PHE A 530 4.99 -15.35 1.67
C PHE A 530 3.68 -14.59 1.87
N ASN A 531 3.28 -14.44 3.14
CA ASN A 531 2.12 -13.71 3.63
C ASN A 531 2.43 -13.03 4.98
N PRO A 532 3.29 -12.00 5.00
CA PRO A 532 3.69 -11.34 6.23
C PRO A 532 2.50 -10.74 6.99
N ARG A 533 1.44 -10.30 6.30
CA ARG A 533 0.21 -9.75 6.92
C ARG A 533 -0.85 -10.80 7.25
N GLY A 534 -0.53 -12.09 7.08
CA GLY A 534 -1.43 -13.21 7.31
C GLY A 534 -1.91 -13.31 8.75
N GLN A 535 -1.07 -12.90 9.70
CA GLN A 535 -1.40 -12.90 11.14
C GLN A 535 -1.22 -11.50 11.74
N ASP A 536 -1.82 -11.27 12.91
CA ASP A 536 -1.55 -10.06 13.68
C ASP A 536 -0.21 -10.22 14.42
N LEU A 537 0.59 -9.15 14.48
CA LEU A 537 1.96 -9.17 15.02
C LEU A 537 2.03 -9.82 16.41
N GLN A 538 1.07 -9.52 17.29
CA GLN A 538 1.01 -10.07 18.65
C GLN A 538 0.73 -11.58 18.75
N ASN A 539 0.31 -12.21 17.66
CA ASN A 539 -0.07 -13.62 17.62
C ASN A 539 0.98 -14.49 16.90
N ILE A 540 1.98 -13.89 16.27
CA ILE A 540 3.05 -14.59 15.56
C ILE A 540 3.97 -15.26 16.58
N ASP A 541 4.25 -16.55 16.41
CA ASP A 541 4.98 -17.35 17.41
C ASP A 541 6.37 -16.76 17.73
N SER A 542 7.19 -16.46 16.73
CA SER A 542 8.53 -15.86 16.92
C SER A 542 8.47 -14.49 17.63
N VAL A 543 7.47 -13.67 17.32
CA VAL A 543 7.23 -12.39 17.99
C VAL A 543 6.80 -12.58 19.44
N THR A 544 5.90 -13.53 19.72
CA THR A 544 5.47 -13.81 21.10
C THR A 544 6.60 -14.32 21.98
N ILE A 545 7.51 -15.13 21.42
CA ILE A 545 8.72 -15.57 22.10
C ILE A 545 9.63 -14.36 22.34
N PHE A 546 9.93 -13.58 21.30
CA PHE A 546 10.84 -12.45 21.38
C PHE A 546 10.39 -11.40 22.39
N CYS A 547 9.14 -10.93 22.30
CA CYS A 547 8.61 -9.96 23.27
C CYS A 547 8.53 -10.56 24.68
N GLY A 548 8.22 -11.86 24.81
CA GLY A 548 8.23 -12.56 26.09
C GLY A 548 9.62 -12.61 26.73
N LEU A 549 10.67 -12.89 25.96
CA LEU A 549 12.05 -12.89 26.44
C LEU A 549 12.49 -11.51 26.93
N ILE A 550 12.16 -10.44 26.19
CA ILE A 550 12.46 -9.08 26.62
C ILE A 550 11.74 -8.78 27.95
N LEU A 551 10.46 -9.15 28.06
CA LEU A 551 9.66 -8.97 29.27
C LEU A 551 10.21 -9.74 30.48
N GLU A 552 10.70 -10.97 30.28
CA GLU A 552 11.35 -11.77 31.34
C GLU A 552 12.67 -11.13 31.80
N CYS A 553 13.40 -10.47 30.90
CA CYS A 553 14.61 -9.72 31.26
C CYS A 553 14.31 -8.44 32.03
N ILE A 554 13.33 -7.62 31.60
CA ILE A 554 13.11 -6.29 32.20
C ILE A 554 12.17 -6.31 33.41
N ASP A 555 11.15 -7.17 33.43
CA ASP A 555 10.15 -7.26 34.50
C ASP A 555 10.00 -8.74 34.93
N PRO A 556 10.96 -9.29 35.69
CA PRO A 556 10.93 -10.69 36.11
C PRO A 556 9.65 -11.01 36.89
N ASP A 557 9.10 -12.20 36.65
CA ASP A 557 7.88 -12.72 37.29
C ASP A 557 6.63 -11.83 37.13
N SER A 558 6.63 -10.91 36.15
CA SER A 558 5.57 -9.93 35.89
C SER A 558 5.25 -9.04 37.10
N ARG A 559 6.28 -8.70 37.90
CA ARG A 559 6.15 -7.93 39.15
C ARG A 559 5.43 -6.60 38.91
N TYR A 560 5.82 -5.86 37.90
CA TYR A 560 5.24 -4.55 37.58
C TYR A 560 3.99 -4.68 36.73
N GLN A 561 4.00 -5.56 35.72
CA GLN A 561 2.83 -5.83 34.87
C GLN A 561 1.57 -6.16 35.68
N LYS A 562 1.66 -7.01 36.72
CA LYS A 562 0.50 -7.40 37.55
C LYS A 562 -0.04 -6.26 38.43
N THR A 563 0.79 -5.25 38.72
CA THR A 563 0.46 -4.14 39.63
C THR A 563 0.14 -2.84 38.91
N ASN A 564 0.16 -2.84 37.58
CA ASN A 564 -0.05 -1.64 36.77
C ASN A 564 -1.52 -1.56 36.30
N ASP A 565 -2.31 -0.78 37.04
CA ASP A 565 -3.74 -0.57 36.79
C ASP A 565 -4.05 0.17 35.46
N LYS A 566 -3.03 0.74 34.80
CA LYS A 566 -3.20 1.42 33.51
C LYS A 566 -3.14 0.45 32.32
N LEU A 567 -2.69 -0.78 32.51
CA LEU A 567 -2.58 -1.76 31.43
C LEU A 567 -3.95 -2.24 30.97
N PRO A 568 -4.27 -2.17 29.66
CA PRO A 568 -5.47 -2.79 29.12
C PRO A 568 -5.49 -4.30 29.40
N ASN A 569 -6.65 -4.86 29.76
CA ASN A 569 -6.82 -6.29 30.05
C ASN A 569 -6.37 -7.19 28.89
N SER A 570 -6.63 -6.79 27.65
CA SER A 570 -6.18 -7.52 26.46
C SER A 570 -4.66 -7.54 26.35
N ALA A 571 -4.00 -6.40 26.60
CA ALA A 571 -2.55 -6.28 26.58
C ALA A 571 -1.91 -7.18 27.65
N SER A 572 -2.39 -7.09 28.90
CA SER A 572 -1.88 -7.89 30.02
C SER A 572 -2.06 -9.40 29.77
N ARG A 573 -3.18 -9.81 29.18
CA ARG A 573 -3.42 -11.20 28.77
C ARG A 573 -2.41 -11.67 27.71
N ASN A 574 -2.17 -10.86 26.68
CA ASN A 574 -1.22 -11.21 25.62
C ASN A 574 0.22 -11.23 26.12
N MET A 575 0.65 -10.26 26.93
CA MET A 575 1.97 -10.28 27.57
C MET A 575 2.17 -11.51 28.46
N THR A 576 1.13 -11.94 29.18
CA THR A 576 1.18 -13.20 29.97
C THR A 576 1.36 -14.42 29.07
N LEU A 577 0.67 -14.46 27.92
CA LEU A 577 0.84 -15.51 26.92
C LEU A 577 2.27 -15.53 26.36
N TRP A 578 2.82 -14.36 26.04
CA TRP A 578 4.19 -14.19 25.53
C TRP A 578 5.22 -14.71 26.53
N ARG A 579 5.12 -14.32 27.80
CA ARG A 579 6.00 -14.84 28.87
C ARG A 579 5.94 -16.36 28.98
N ARG A 580 4.74 -16.96 28.88
CA ARG A 580 4.59 -18.42 28.89
C ARG A 580 5.29 -19.07 27.70
N LYS A 581 5.14 -18.51 26.50
CA LYS A 581 5.81 -18.98 25.28
C LYS A 581 7.34 -18.84 25.38
N ALA A 582 7.83 -17.71 25.89
CA ALA A 582 9.25 -17.48 26.13
C ALA A 582 9.82 -18.46 27.16
N ASN A 583 9.14 -18.70 28.29
CA ASN A 583 9.59 -19.69 29.27
C ASN A 583 9.60 -21.11 28.72
N SER A 584 8.60 -21.50 27.91
CA SER A 584 8.61 -22.77 27.18
C SER A 584 9.77 -22.83 26.18
N TYR A 585 10.06 -21.75 25.47
CA TYR A 585 11.19 -21.69 24.54
C TYR A 585 12.55 -21.84 25.26
N ILE A 586 12.72 -21.18 26.42
CA ILE A 586 13.92 -21.32 27.26
C ILE A 586 14.07 -22.76 27.75
N ASN A 587 13.00 -23.38 28.26
CA ASN A 587 13.08 -24.69 28.91
C ASN A 587 13.11 -25.86 27.93
N ASP A 588 12.33 -25.76 26.84
CA ASP A 588 12.05 -26.88 25.93
C ASP A 588 12.97 -26.85 24.69
N VAL A 589 13.41 -25.67 24.25
CA VAL A 589 14.23 -25.49 23.03
C VAL A 589 15.67 -25.13 23.37
N ASN A 590 15.88 -24.09 24.19
CA ASN A 590 17.19 -23.50 24.53
C ASN A 590 18.16 -23.48 23.34
N PRO A 591 17.95 -22.63 22.32
CA PRO A 591 18.70 -22.70 21.07
C PRO A 591 20.14 -22.20 21.21
N GLU A 592 20.99 -22.62 20.27
CA GLU A 592 22.32 -22.03 20.02
C GLU A 592 22.18 -20.56 19.53
N PRO A 593 23.20 -19.69 19.68
CA PRO A 593 24.53 -19.96 20.22
C PRO A 593 24.59 -19.94 21.76
N HIS A 594 25.22 -20.95 22.37
CA HIS A 594 25.47 -21.02 23.81
C HIS A 594 26.75 -20.29 24.27
N SER A 595 27.45 -19.62 23.35
CA SER A 595 28.72 -18.94 23.64
C SER A 595 28.57 -17.43 23.49
N PRO A 596 28.89 -16.62 24.52
CA PRO A 596 29.54 -17.02 25.76
C PRO A 596 28.59 -17.53 26.87
N VAL A 597 27.26 -17.45 26.66
CA VAL A 597 26.21 -17.95 27.58
C VAL A 597 25.05 -18.57 26.79
N SER A 598 24.35 -19.52 27.40
CA SER A 598 23.06 -19.99 26.91
C SER A 598 21.96 -18.93 27.05
N LEU A 599 20.84 -19.10 26.33
CA LEU A 599 19.68 -18.22 26.44
C LEU A 599 19.14 -18.20 27.88
N GLU A 600 19.05 -19.38 28.51
CA GLU A 600 18.61 -19.51 29.91
C GLU A 600 19.51 -18.71 30.86
N GLU A 601 20.83 -18.90 30.78
CA GLU A 601 21.80 -18.18 31.59
C GLU A 601 21.71 -16.68 31.35
N PHE A 602 21.64 -16.25 30.09
CA PHE A 602 21.50 -14.83 29.74
C PHE A 602 20.27 -14.21 30.40
N VAL A 603 19.10 -14.84 30.26
CA VAL A 603 17.85 -14.35 30.86
C VAL A 603 17.96 -14.36 32.39
N ASN A 604 18.52 -15.41 32.99
CA ASN A 604 18.71 -15.49 34.44
C ASN A 604 19.61 -14.38 34.98
N HIS A 605 20.73 -14.08 34.31
CA HIS A 605 21.61 -12.96 34.64
C HIS A 605 20.86 -11.62 34.62
N TRP A 606 19.98 -11.41 33.64
CA TRP A 606 19.07 -10.26 33.62
C TRP A 606 18.11 -10.28 34.80
N LYS A 607 17.41 -11.39 35.07
CA LYS A 607 16.42 -11.49 36.16
C LYS A 607 17.01 -11.12 37.52
N ILE A 608 18.22 -11.61 37.83
CA ILE A 608 18.90 -11.35 39.11
C ILE A 608 19.72 -10.05 39.12
N ARG A 609 19.78 -9.33 37.99
CA ARG A 609 20.57 -8.10 37.81
C ARG A 609 22.05 -8.32 38.13
N HIS A 610 22.64 -9.40 37.60
CA HIS A 610 24.04 -9.77 37.82
C HIS A 610 24.78 -9.97 36.49
N PRO A 611 25.90 -9.28 36.25
CA PRO A 611 26.62 -9.37 34.98
C PRO A 611 27.24 -10.76 34.78
N PHE A 612 27.32 -11.19 33.53
CA PHE A 612 28.07 -12.38 33.14
C PHE A 612 29.58 -12.11 33.09
N SER A 613 30.42 -13.08 33.49
CA SER A 613 31.87 -12.97 33.52
C SER A 613 32.52 -14.26 33.01
N SER A 614 33.16 -14.21 31.83
CA SER A 614 33.93 -15.35 31.28
C SER A 614 35.35 -15.46 31.85
N GLU A 615 35.86 -14.42 32.53
CA GLU A 615 37.27 -14.31 32.97
C GLU A 615 37.46 -14.22 34.50
N ASN A 616 36.48 -14.62 35.33
CA ASN A 616 36.56 -14.47 36.80
C ASN A 616 36.94 -13.03 37.24
N LYS A 617 36.44 -12.00 36.55
CA LYS A 617 36.57 -10.61 37.00
C LYS A 617 35.62 -10.38 38.19
N GLU A 618 36.18 -10.38 39.41
CA GLU A 618 35.45 -10.32 40.69
C GLU A 618 34.67 -9.01 40.97
N ASN A 619 34.68 -8.02 40.06
CA ASN A 619 34.15 -6.68 40.32
C ASN A 619 33.20 -6.10 39.24
N LEU A 620 32.58 -6.94 38.42
CA LEU A 620 31.59 -6.44 37.45
C LEU A 620 30.30 -6.01 38.18
N LYS A 621 29.90 -4.74 38.00
CA LYS A 621 28.62 -4.22 38.50
C LYS A 621 27.57 -4.25 37.39
N TRP A 622 26.32 -4.51 37.75
CA TRP A 622 25.20 -4.30 36.83
C TRP A 622 25.14 -2.83 36.40
N PRO A 623 24.91 -2.53 35.12
CA PRO A 623 24.91 -1.15 34.65
C PRO A 623 23.77 -0.34 35.30
N GLU A 624 23.97 0.97 35.43
CA GLU A 624 22.94 1.87 35.97
C GLU A 624 21.72 2.01 35.06
N LYS A 625 21.89 1.73 33.76
CA LYS A 625 20.82 1.67 32.77
C LYS A 625 21.14 0.66 31.67
N ALA A 626 20.12 0.14 31.00
CA ALA A 626 20.28 -0.68 29.80
C ALA A 626 19.30 -0.25 28.70
N SER A 627 19.80 -0.23 27.47
CA SER A 627 18.98 0.07 26.28
C SER A 627 18.11 -1.14 25.92
N LEU A 628 16.81 -0.91 25.73
CA LEU A 628 15.89 -1.95 25.28
C LEU A 628 16.22 -2.42 23.86
N MET A 629 16.74 -1.51 23.01
CA MET A 629 17.19 -1.84 21.66
C MET A 629 18.40 -2.78 21.68
N GLU A 630 19.38 -2.50 22.54
CA GLU A 630 20.55 -3.39 22.69
C GLU A 630 20.16 -4.76 23.25
N LEU A 631 19.23 -4.80 24.20
CA LEU A 631 18.67 -6.06 24.70
C LEU A 631 17.95 -6.82 23.58
N ALA A 632 17.13 -6.14 22.78
CA ALA A 632 16.44 -6.74 21.65
C ALA A 632 17.41 -7.37 20.63
N TYR A 633 18.47 -6.65 20.24
CA TYR A 633 19.49 -7.20 19.32
C TYR A 633 20.33 -8.33 19.91
N LYS A 634 20.47 -8.41 21.24
CA LYS A 634 21.09 -9.58 21.88
C LYS A 634 20.14 -10.77 21.88
N LEU A 635 18.87 -10.57 22.20
CA LEU A 635 17.90 -11.66 22.27
C LEU A 635 17.56 -12.26 20.90
N VAL A 636 17.60 -11.47 19.84
CA VAL A 636 17.24 -11.94 18.49
C VAL A 636 18.22 -12.98 17.94
N SER A 637 19.47 -13.05 18.45
CA SER A 637 20.43 -14.08 18.02
C SER A 637 20.02 -15.50 18.42
N TRP A 638 19.07 -15.65 19.33
CA TRP A 638 18.47 -16.94 19.71
C TRP A 638 17.13 -17.19 19.03
N ILE A 639 16.74 -16.40 18.02
CA ILE A 639 15.49 -16.58 17.26
C ILE A 639 15.83 -16.50 15.77
N PRO A 640 16.34 -17.58 15.17
CA PRO A 640 16.77 -17.60 13.77
C PRO A 640 15.67 -17.15 12.81
N GLU A 641 14.40 -17.46 13.11
CA GLU A 641 13.27 -17.04 12.28
C GLU A 641 13.21 -15.52 12.10
N LEU A 642 13.61 -14.72 13.09
CA LEU A 642 13.58 -13.25 12.97
C LEU A 642 14.78 -12.67 12.19
N GLN A 643 15.76 -13.50 11.84
CA GLN A 643 16.99 -13.08 11.16
C GLN A 643 17.10 -13.65 9.74
N GLU A 644 16.69 -14.91 9.57
CA GLU A 644 16.92 -15.68 8.36
C GLU A 644 15.68 -15.78 7.46
N ASP A 645 14.48 -15.63 8.01
CA ASP A 645 13.24 -15.66 7.25
C ASP A 645 12.78 -14.24 6.84
N ASP A 646 12.34 -14.10 5.58
CA ASP A 646 11.92 -12.81 5.02
C ASP A 646 10.75 -12.17 5.79
N GLU A 647 9.77 -12.96 6.24
CA GLU A 647 8.67 -12.44 7.06
C GLU A 647 9.18 -12.05 8.46
N GLY A 648 10.05 -12.89 9.03
CA GLY A 648 10.67 -12.64 10.33
C GLY A 648 11.48 -11.34 10.39
N VAL A 649 12.24 -11.02 9.35
CA VAL A 649 12.97 -9.73 9.24
C VAL A 649 11.98 -8.56 9.24
N VAL A 650 10.85 -8.68 8.55
CA VAL A 650 9.79 -7.66 8.57
C VAL A 650 9.20 -7.49 9.97
N TYR A 651 8.96 -8.60 10.69
CA TYR A 651 8.43 -8.55 12.05
C TYR A 651 9.42 -7.90 13.03
N LEU A 652 10.70 -8.25 12.91
CA LEU A 652 11.78 -7.63 13.68
C LEU A 652 11.86 -6.13 13.42
N LYS A 653 11.74 -5.71 12.15
CA LYS A 653 11.71 -4.29 11.76
C LYS A 653 10.55 -3.55 12.42
N ALA A 654 9.34 -4.11 12.42
CA ALA A 654 8.18 -3.50 13.09
C ALA A 654 8.41 -3.30 14.62
N ILE A 655 8.98 -4.30 15.30
CA ILE A 655 9.24 -4.24 16.75
C ILE A 655 10.37 -3.27 17.08
N THR A 656 11.49 -3.36 16.37
CA THR A 656 12.64 -2.47 16.60
C THR A 656 12.31 -1.03 16.27
N GLN A 657 11.53 -0.76 15.22
CA GLN A 657 11.01 0.59 14.94
C GLN A 657 10.09 1.10 16.06
N THR A 658 9.26 0.23 16.65
CA THR A 658 8.46 0.59 17.83
C THR A 658 9.35 1.03 18.99
N ILE A 659 10.41 0.27 19.29
CA ILE A 659 11.37 0.62 20.36
C ILE A 659 12.09 1.94 20.04
N ALA A 660 12.57 2.10 18.81
CA ALA A 660 13.31 3.27 18.36
C ALA A 660 12.45 4.53 18.44
N GLN A 661 11.21 4.48 17.96
CA GLN A 661 10.36 5.67 17.92
C GLN A 661 9.89 6.10 19.30
N THR A 662 9.59 5.13 20.18
CA THR A 662 9.28 5.42 21.58
C THR A 662 10.45 6.09 22.31
N SER A 663 11.70 5.87 21.88
CA SER A 663 12.86 6.51 22.49
C SER A 663 12.88 8.04 22.33
N PHE A 664 12.16 8.61 21.35
CA PHE A 664 12.17 10.06 21.09
C PHE A 664 11.30 10.87 22.03
N PHE A 665 10.22 10.30 22.58
CA PHE A 665 9.23 11.06 23.37
C PHE A 665 9.00 10.50 24.77
N ASN A 666 9.49 9.28 25.05
CA ASN A 666 9.42 8.71 26.40
C ASN A 666 10.47 9.34 27.33
N LYS A 667 10.08 9.60 28.58
CA LYS A 667 10.94 10.11 29.67
C LYS A 667 12.27 9.37 29.82
N TYR A 668 12.31 8.06 29.55
CA TYR A 668 13.51 7.22 29.71
C TYR A 668 14.17 6.82 28.39
N SER A 669 13.71 7.36 27.26
CA SER A 669 14.26 7.08 25.92
C SER A 669 14.47 5.59 25.63
N ALA A 670 13.47 4.77 25.95
CA ALA A 670 13.51 3.30 25.81
C ALA A 670 14.69 2.61 26.56
N ASN A 671 15.18 3.22 27.64
CA ASN A 671 16.14 2.59 28.56
C ASN A 671 15.43 2.15 29.84
N ILE A 672 15.87 1.02 30.39
CA ILE A 672 15.51 0.58 31.74
C ILE A 672 16.59 1.06 32.70
N TYR A 673 16.21 1.73 33.78
CA TYR A 673 17.13 2.31 34.75
C TYR A 673 17.14 1.49 36.04
N PHE A 674 18.31 1.18 36.57
CA PHE A 674 18.49 0.33 37.75
C PHE A 674 19.00 1.09 38.98
N SER A 675 18.99 2.42 38.94
CA SER A 675 19.52 3.28 40.01
C SER A 675 18.72 3.23 41.32
N SER A 676 17.42 2.92 41.26
CA SER A 676 16.57 2.69 42.44
C SER A 676 15.30 1.92 42.05
N THR A 677 14.66 1.24 43.01
CA THR A 677 13.40 0.51 42.77
C THR A 677 12.29 1.40 42.18
N LYS A 678 12.25 2.68 42.56
CA LYS A 678 11.25 3.64 42.05
C LYS A 678 11.52 3.98 40.59
N VAL A 679 12.77 4.32 40.26
CA VAL A 679 13.14 4.68 38.88
C VAL A 679 13.08 3.47 37.95
N GLU A 680 13.46 2.28 38.44
CA GLU A 680 13.29 1.03 37.72
C GLU A 680 11.82 0.78 37.38
N LYS A 681 10.94 0.85 38.38
CA LYS A 681 9.48 0.76 38.17
C LYS A 681 8.98 1.77 37.14
N GLU A 682 9.33 3.05 37.30
CA GLU A 682 8.88 4.10 36.37
C GLU A 682 9.35 3.83 34.93
N SER A 683 10.61 3.41 34.75
CA SER A 683 11.15 3.08 33.42
C SER A 683 10.54 1.82 32.79
N ILE A 684 10.19 0.82 33.60
CA ILE A 684 9.51 -0.40 33.14
C ILE A 684 8.06 -0.09 32.80
N ASP A 685 7.32 0.63 33.66
CA ASP A 685 5.93 1.01 33.40
C ASP A 685 5.80 1.80 32.09
N GLU A 686 6.76 2.69 31.83
CA GLU A 686 6.90 3.44 30.59
C GLU A 686 7.14 2.53 29.36
N ALA A 687 8.03 1.54 29.46
CA ALA A 687 8.25 0.56 28.40
C ALA A 687 7.01 -0.31 28.16
N LEU A 688 6.34 -0.76 29.23
CA LEU A 688 5.11 -1.56 29.14
C LEU A 688 4.01 -0.78 28.40
N LEU A 689 3.77 0.48 28.77
CA LEU A 689 2.69 1.30 28.21
C LEU A 689 2.95 1.81 26.79
N ASN A 690 4.19 2.18 26.47
CA ASN A 690 4.50 2.86 25.21
C ASN A 690 5.18 1.96 24.16
N ILE A 691 5.57 0.72 24.51
CA ILE A 691 6.19 -0.24 23.57
C ILE A 691 5.36 -1.52 23.53
N PHE A 692 5.13 -2.17 24.67
CA PHE A 692 4.49 -3.47 24.68
C PHE A 692 2.97 -3.42 24.54
N VAL A 693 2.27 -2.41 25.09
CA VAL A 693 0.82 -2.26 24.90
C VAL A 693 0.44 -2.07 23.42
N PRO A 694 1.10 -1.20 22.63
CA PRO A 694 0.81 -1.07 21.20
C PRO A 694 0.98 -2.38 20.44
N ILE A 695 2.05 -3.12 20.69
CA ILE A 695 2.26 -4.44 20.08
C ILE A 695 1.17 -5.42 20.56
N ALA A 696 0.99 -5.56 21.88
CA ALA A 696 0.10 -6.55 22.48
C ALA A 696 -1.39 -6.34 22.17
N THR A 697 -1.80 -5.11 21.86
CA THR A 697 -3.19 -4.79 21.49
C THR A 697 -3.43 -4.83 19.98
N GLY A 698 -2.39 -5.04 19.17
CA GLY A 698 -2.47 -5.01 17.71
C GLY A 698 -2.49 -3.59 17.12
N GLY A 699 -2.05 -2.59 17.89
CA GLY A 699 -1.87 -1.22 17.38
C GLY A 699 -0.65 -1.07 16.47
N VAL A 700 0.35 -1.94 16.59
CA VAL A 700 1.47 -2.02 15.64
C VAL A 700 1.09 -2.97 14.51
N GLN A 701 0.93 -2.42 13.31
CA GLN A 701 0.68 -3.18 12.09
C GLN A 701 1.97 -3.30 11.27
N ILE A 702 2.02 -4.31 10.40
CA ILE A 702 3.12 -4.45 9.46
C ILE A 702 2.91 -3.46 8.33
N ASP A 703 3.84 -2.51 8.19
CA ASP A 703 3.84 -1.54 7.11
C ASP A 703 4.15 -2.22 5.77
N GLU A 704 3.41 -1.81 4.75
CA GLU A 704 3.60 -2.23 3.36
C GLU A 704 4.96 -1.77 2.81
N ASN A 705 5.53 -0.69 3.34
CA ASN A 705 6.84 -0.20 2.93
C ASN A 705 8.00 -1.06 3.45
N TYR A 706 7.77 -2.02 4.36
CA TYR A 706 8.83 -2.92 4.82
C TYR A 706 9.18 -4.01 3.80
N PHE A 707 8.36 -4.20 2.77
CA PHE A 707 8.51 -5.22 1.72
C PHE A 707 9.35 -4.70 0.54
N GLU A 708 10.65 -4.48 0.76
CA GLU A 708 11.54 -3.94 -0.29
C GLU A 708 11.65 -4.91 -1.48
N VAL A 709 11.69 -6.22 -1.23
CA VAL A 709 11.80 -7.28 -2.24
C VAL A 709 10.82 -8.41 -1.90
N ILE A 710 10.14 -8.94 -2.93
CA ILE A 710 9.36 -10.17 -2.81
C ILE A 710 10.34 -11.34 -2.87
N PRO A 711 10.31 -12.29 -1.91
CA PRO A 711 11.25 -13.39 -1.91
C PRO A 711 11.05 -14.32 -3.11
N SER A 712 12.16 -14.70 -3.73
CA SER A 712 12.19 -15.70 -4.80
C SER A 712 11.73 -17.07 -4.30
N ASN A 713 11.14 -17.89 -5.17
CA ASN A 713 10.70 -19.26 -4.86
C ASN A 713 9.59 -19.38 -3.80
N ARG A 714 8.86 -18.30 -3.47
CA ARG A 714 7.72 -18.34 -2.54
C ARG A 714 6.43 -17.95 -3.23
N PHE A 715 5.35 -18.63 -2.86
CA PHE A 715 4.01 -18.29 -3.33
C PHE A 715 3.47 -17.08 -2.58
N ASN A 716 3.16 -16.01 -3.32
CA ASN A 716 2.81 -14.73 -2.71
C ASN A 716 1.30 -14.63 -2.44
N ILE A 717 0.93 -14.40 -1.18
CA ILE A 717 -0.45 -14.03 -0.79
C ILE A 717 -0.43 -12.60 -0.28
N MET A 718 -1.20 -11.72 -0.92
CA MET A 718 -1.26 -10.32 -0.53
C MET A 718 -2.64 -9.71 -0.74
N SER A 719 -2.89 -8.57 -0.11
CA SER A 719 -4.08 -7.77 -0.39
C SER A 719 -3.99 -7.16 -1.79
N ILE A 720 -5.14 -6.88 -2.41
CA ILE A 720 -5.17 -6.16 -3.69
C ILE A 720 -4.47 -4.78 -3.57
N HIS A 721 -4.63 -4.08 -2.44
CA HIS A 721 -3.94 -2.81 -2.18
C HIS A 721 -2.41 -2.97 -2.21
N GLN A 722 -1.88 -4.03 -1.60
CA GLN A 722 -0.44 -4.32 -1.58
C GLN A 722 0.13 -4.63 -2.97
N SER A 723 -0.71 -5.12 -3.88
CA SER A 723 -0.28 -5.42 -5.25
C SER A 723 -0.09 -4.17 -6.12
N LYS A 724 -0.48 -2.99 -5.64
CA LYS A 724 -0.36 -1.76 -6.41
C LYS A 724 1.11 -1.45 -6.70
N GLY A 725 1.42 -1.23 -7.97
CA GLY A 725 2.80 -1.05 -8.45
C GLY A 725 3.57 -2.34 -8.70
N LEU A 726 2.98 -3.52 -8.43
CA LEU A 726 3.56 -4.82 -8.76
C LEU A 726 2.94 -5.41 -10.03
N GLU A 727 3.60 -6.39 -10.61
CA GLU A 727 3.14 -7.10 -11.81
C GLU A 727 3.68 -8.54 -11.79
N PHE A 728 2.87 -9.48 -12.25
CA PHE A 728 3.20 -10.91 -12.20
C PHE A 728 2.79 -11.60 -13.51
N PRO A 729 3.58 -12.58 -13.99
CA PRO A 729 3.19 -13.45 -15.11
C PRO A 729 1.78 -14.05 -14.92
N LEU A 730 1.53 -14.63 -13.74
CA LEU A 730 0.22 -15.16 -13.37
C LEU A 730 -0.35 -14.45 -12.13
N VAL A 731 -1.57 -13.95 -12.25
CA VAL A 731 -2.32 -13.40 -11.11
C VAL A 731 -3.58 -14.21 -10.87
N ILE A 732 -3.73 -14.65 -9.62
CA ILE A 732 -4.90 -15.36 -9.12
C ILE A 732 -5.71 -14.39 -8.27
N VAL A 733 -6.94 -14.06 -8.66
CA VAL A 733 -7.80 -13.12 -7.93
C VAL A 733 -8.93 -13.87 -7.23
N ASP A 734 -8.99 -13.78 -5.91
CA ASP A 734 -10.12 -14.25 -5.12
C ASP A 734 -11.32 -13.32 -5.30
N VAL A 735 -12.24 -13.75 -6.16
CA VAL A 735 -13.49 -13.04 -6.46
C VAL A 735 -14.67 -13.61 -5.69
N GLY A 736 -14.52 -14.71 -4.95
CA GLY A 736 -15.69 -15.32 -4.29
C GLY A 736 -15.49 -16.55 -3.43
N ALA A 737 -14.27 -16.84 -2.96
CA ALA A 737 -14.04 -17.98 -2.06
C ALA A 737 -14.84 -17.85 -0.75
N ARG A 738 -15.08 -16.61 -0.28
CA ARG A 738 -15.86 -16.31 0.94
C ARG A 738 -17.39 -16.39 0.75
N PHE A 739 -17.90 -16.23 -0.47
CA PHE A 739 -19.33 -15.96 -0.70
C PHE A 739 -20.11 -17.22 -1.05
N LYS A 740 -20.41 -18.04 -0.04
CA LYS A 740 -21.27 -19.23 -0.23
C LYS A 740 -22.76 -18.88 -0.41
N LYS A 741 -23.19 -17.74 0.14
CA LYS A 741 -24.58 -17.24 0.12
C LYS A 741 -24.61 -15.73 -0.03
N ASN A 742 -25.73 -15.19 -0.49
CA ASN A 742 -25.98 -13.75 -0.60
C ASN A 742 -26.30 -13.14 0.79
N LEU A 743 -25.28 -12.99 1.64
CA LEU A 743 -25.42 -12.40 2.97
C LEU A 743 -25.20 -10.88 2.93
N SER A 744 -26.04 -10.11 3.63
CA SER A 744 -25.95 -8.65 3.69
C SER A 744 -24.64 -8.16 4.30
N ARG A 745 -24.14 -8.84 5.33
CA ARG A 745 -22.88 -8.47 6.03
C ARG A 745 -21.62 -8.55 5.14
N ASP A 746 -21.70 -9.35 4.07
CA ASP A 746 -20.59 -9.59 3.15
C ASP A 746 -20.81 -8.83 1.83
N SER A 747 -21.91 -8.07 1.71
CA SER A 747 -22.31 -7.39 0.47
C SER A 747 -21.29 -6.33 0.06
N ASN A 748 -20.86 -5.44 0.96
CA ASN A 748 -19.87 -4.40 0.66
C ASN A 748 -18.50 -4.91 0.15
N LEU A 749 -18.21 -6.21 0.23
CA LEU A 749 -16.98 -6.80 -0.33
C LEU A 749 -17.10 -7.24 -1.80
N ARG A 750 -18.32 -7.25 -2.35
CA ARG A 750 -18.63 -7.70 -3.73
C ARG A 750 -19.67 -6.84 -4.45
N PHE A 751 -20.51 -6.15 -3.70
CA PHE A 751 -21.68 -5.42 -4.17
C PHE A 751 -22.19 -4.47 -3.05
N PRO A 752 -21.73 -3.21 -3.03
CA PRO A 752 -22.02 -2.26 -1.96
C PRO A 752 -23.51 -2.01 -1.78
N LYS A 753 -23.98 -2.08 -0.52
CA LYS A 753 -25.35 -1.73 -0.12
C LYS A 753 -25.40 -0.52 0.79
N ASN A 754 -24.38 -0.36 1.62
CA ASN A 754 -24.23 0.72 2.58
C ASN A 754 -22.90 1.46 2.35
N PRO A 755 -22.80 2.75 2.69
CA PRO A 755 -21.56 3.50 2.62
C PRO A 755 -20.47 2.92 3.53
N ASP A 756 -19.22 3.21 3.21
CA ASP A 756 -18.07 2.78 4.01
C ASP A 756 -17.72 3.83 5.10
N SER A 757 -16.87 3.46 6.06
CA SER A 757 -16.53 4.38 7.16
C SER A 757 -15.77 5.62 6.69
N SER A 758 -14.94 5.48 5.64
CA SER A 758 -14.12 6.58 5.15
C SER A 758 -14.97 7.61 4.41
N SER A 759 -15.96 7.20 3.61
CA SER A 759 -16.92 8.13 3.02
C SER A 759 -17.71 8.88 4.10
N ILE A 760 -18.16 8.19 5.15
CA ILE A 760 -18.92 8.82 6.25
C ILE A 760 -18.10 9.93 6.94
N ILE A 761 -16.83 9.67 7.23
CA ILE A 761 -15.95 10.69 7.84
C ILE A 761 -15.71 11.83 6.84
N GLN A 762 -15.37 11.51 5.60
CA GLN A 762 -15.10 12.48 4.54
C GLN A 762 -16.30 13.41 4.35
N ASP A 763 -17.51 12.90 4.18
CA ASP A 763 -18.73 13.70 3.95
C ASP A 763 -19.03 14.65 5.12
N ARG A 764 -18.78 14.21 6.36
CA ARG A 764 -18.99 15.03 7.57
C ARG A 764 -18.04 16.21 7.68
N VAL A 765 -16.81 16.07 7.19
CA VAL A 765 -15.77 17.11 7.27
C VAL A 765 -15.69 17.94 5.99
N ARG A 766 -15.90 17.35 4.81
CA ARG A 766 -15.70 17.98 3.50
C ARG A 766 -16.54 19.25 3.32
N LYS A 767 -17.71 19.34 3.95
CA LYS A 767 -18.54 20.58 3.96
C LYS A 767 -17.85 21.81 4.58
N TYR A 768 -16.77 21.60 5.33
CA TYR A 768 -15.94 22.67 5.90
C TYR A 768 -14.66 22.93 5.09
N SER A 769 -14.43 22.17 4.02
CA SER A 769 -13.27 22.31 3.15
C SER A 769 -13.54 23.30 2.02
N SER A 770 -12.48 23.78 1.37
CA SER A 770 -12.57 24.53 0.10
C SER A 770 -12.92 23.62 -1.09
N LEU A 771 -12.86 22.30 -0.92
CA LEU A 771 -13.44 21.37 -1.87
C LEU A 771 -14.96 21.52 -1.88
N SER A 772 -15.55 21.62 -3.08
CA SER A 772 -17.00 21.52 -3.23
C SER A 772 -17.51 20.22 -2.63
N THR A 773 -18.79 20.21 -2.25
CA THR A 773 -19.51 18.97 -1.94
C THR A 773 -19.31 17.99 -3.08
N SER A 774 -19.02 16.73 -2.76
CA SER A 774 -18.90 15.70 -3.80
C SER A 774 -20.21 15.65 -4.59
N GLU A 775 -20.10 15.59 -5.91
CA GLU A 775 -21.26 15.38 -6.78
C GLU A 775 -21.76 13.92 -6.71
N ARG A 776 -20.92 13.00 -6.21
CA ARG A 776 -21.20 11.58 -6.00
C ARG A 776 -21.72 11.36 -4.58
N ASP A 777 -22.73 10.51 -4.42
CA ASP A 777 -23.17 10.10 -3.08
C ASP A 777 -22.23 9.04 -2.45
N SER A 778 -22.44 8.70 -1.18
CA SER A 778 -21.57 7.77 -0.46
C SER A 778 -21.70 6.31 -0.95
N LYS A 779 -22.85 5.91 -1.51
CA LYS A 779 -23.06 4.55 -2.07
C LYS A 779 -22.36 4.45 -3.42
N ASP A 780 -22.50 5.48 -4.23
CA ASP A 780 -21.79 5.72 -5.47
C ASP A 780 -20.28 5.59 -5.30
N CYS A 781 -19.72 6.30 -4.32
CA CYS A 781 -18.29 6.20 -3.99
C CYS A 781 -17.88 4.76 -3.62
N ALA A 782 -18.73 4.03 -2.89
CA ALA A 782 -18.44 2.65 -2.50
C ALA A 782 -18.42 1.70 -3.71
N PHE A 783 -19.29 1.90 -4.70
CA PHE A 783 -19.23 1.17 -5.97
C PHE A 783 -17.95 1.52 -6.74
N ASP A 784 -17.62 2.80 -6.86
CA ASP A 784 -16.43 3.23 -7.57
C ASP A 784 -15.15 2.65 -6.96
N ASP A 785 -15.03 2.70 -5.64
CA ASP A 785 -13.87 2.17 -4.92
C ASP A 785 -13.76 0.64 -5.07
N LEU A 786 -14.89 -0.08 -5.11
CA LEU A 786 -14.88 -1.51 -5.36
C LEU A 786 -14.51 -1.86 -6.82
N THR A 787 -14.98 -1.06 -7.78
CA THR A 787 -14.59 -1.17 -9.19
C THR A 787 -13.09 -0.93 -9.32
N ARG A 788 -12.55 0.17 -8.79
CA ARG A 788 -11.10 0.45 -8.80
C ARG A 788 -10.28 -0.67 -8.16
N LEU A 789 -10.77 -1.25 -7.05
CA LEU A 789 -10.11 -2.37 -6.38
C LEU A 789 -9.92 -3.56 -7.32
N TYR A 790 -10.98 -4.06 -7.95
CA TYR A 790 -10.86 -5.21 -8.86
C TYR A 790 -10.18 -4.85 -10.18
N PHE A 791 -10.31 -3.61 -10.68
CA PHE A 791 -9.55 -3.14 -11.85
C PHE A 791 -8.04 -3.20 -11.58
N VAL A 792 -7.62 -2.73 -10.39
CA VAL A 792 -6.23 -2.88 -9.94
C VAL A 792 -5.84 -4.35 -9.90
N ALA A 793 -6.66 -5.23 -9.32
CA ALA A 793 -6.37 -6.66 -9.25
C ALA A 793 -6.17 -7.31 -10.64
N PHE A 794 -7.07 -7.05 -11.59
CA PHE A 794 -7.01 -7.62 -12.93
C PHE A 794 -5.81 -7.11 -13.72
N SER A 795 -5.52 -5.81 -13.64
CA SER A 795 -4.42 -5.16 -14.36
C SER A 795 -3.02 -5.45 -13.82
N ARG A 796 -2.87 -6.31 -12.80
CA ARG A 796 -1.56 -6.81 -12.33
C ARG A 796 -1.02 -7.97 -13.17
N ALA A 797 -1.89 -8.66 -13.91
CA ALA A 797 -1.54 -9.82 -14.72
C ALA A 797 -0.81 -9.42 -16.01
N LYS A 798 0.32 -10.07 -16.30
CA LYS A 798 0.99 -9.96 -17.60
C LYS A 798 0.39 -10.94 -18.61
N ASP A 799 0.47 -12.23 -18.28
CA ASP A 799 0.20 -13.28 -19.25
C ASP A 799 -1.14 -13.96 -18.93
N VAL A 800 -1.38 -14.27 -17.65
CA VAL A 800 -2.51 -15.09 -17.22
C VAL A 800 -3.24 -14.49 -16.03
N LEU A 801 -4.56 -14.38 -16.17
CA LEU A 801 -5.47 -13.97 -15.10
C LEU A 801 -6.41 -15.14 -14.75
N LEU A 802 -6.35 -15.59 -13.49
CA LEU A 802 -7.19 -16.67 -12.96
C LEU A 802 -8.13 -16.13 -11.87
N LEU A 803 -9.43 -16.11 -12.15
CA LEU A 803 -10.46 -15.77 -11.18
C LEU A 803 -10.86 -17.02 -10.37
N VAL A 804 -10.88 -16.92 -9.03
CA VAL A 804 -11.22 -18.06 -8.17
C VAL A 804 -12.38 -17.78 -7.24
N GLY A 805 -13.18 -18.81 -6.98
CA GLY A 805 -14.29 -18.69 -6.04
C GLY A 805 -15.12 -19.97 -5.88
N LEU A 806 -16.32 -19.82 -5.31
CA LEU A 806 -17.24 -20.94 -5.16
C LEU A 806 -18.30 -20.98 -6.27
N ASN A 807 -18.76 -22.17 -6.67
CA ASN A 807 -19.80 -22.34 -7.69
C ASN A 807 -21.03 -21.44 -7.51
N PRO A 808 -21.56 -21.20 -6.30
CA PRO A 808 -22.70 -20.31 -6.10
C PRO A 808 -22.51 -18.86 -6.59
N ASN A 809 -21.27 -18.41 -6.79
CA ASN A 809 -21.00 -17.07 -7.32
C ASN A 809 -21.30 -16.96 -8.83
N ILE A 810 -21.21 -18.07 -9.57
CA ILE A 810 -21.52 -18.14 -11.00
C ILE A 810 -22.95 -18.66 -11.20
N ASP A 811 -23.27 -19.77 -10.56
CA ASP A 811 -24.51 -20.50 -10.81
C ASP A 811 -25.67 -20.08 -9.89
N GLY A 812 -25.44 -19.27 -8.86
CA GLY A 812 -26.41 -19.06 -7.79
C GLY A 812 -26.61 -20.32 -6.92
N TYR A 813 -27.61 -20.29 -6.04
CA TYR A 813 -27.97 -21.42 -5.19
C TYR A 813 -29.48 -21.49 -4.94
N ASN A 814 -29.99 -22.68 -4.63
CA ASN A 814 -31.41 -22.86 -4.33
C ASN A 814 -31.65 -22.80 -2.81
N GLN A 815 -32.69 -22.07 -2.41
CA GLN A 815 -33.18 -22.01 -1.04
C GLN A 815 -34.70 -21.84 -1.06
N ASN A 816 -35.43 -22.72 -0.35
CA ASN A 816 -36.90 -22.69 -0.25
C ASN A 816 -37.59 -22.58 -1.64
N ASP A 817 -37.20 -23.46 -2.57
CA ASP A 817 -37.67 -23.52 -3.96
C ASP A 817 -37.42 -22.28 -4.85
N LYS A 818 -36.72 -21.26 -4.31
CA LYS A 818 -36.28 -20.07 -5.03
C LYS A 818 -34.80 -20.21 -5.40
N HIS A 819 -34.50 -19.79 -6.62
CA HIS A 819 -33.13 -19.63 -7.08
C HIS A 819 -32.62 -18.25 -6.65
N ILE A 820 -31.53 -18.21 -5.88
CA ILE A 820 -30.95 -16.98 -5.33
C ILE A 820 -29.59 -16.76 -5.98
N LYS A 821 -29.43 -15.59 -6.60
CA LYS A 821 -28.17 -15.15 -7.20
C LYS A 821 -27.31 -14.40 -6.18
N ILE A 822 -26.01 -14.29 -6.47
CA ILE A 822 -25.04 -13.56 -5.66
C ILE A 822 -24.43 -12.44 -6.52
N PRO A 823 -25.00 -11.21 -6.50
CA PRO A 823 -24.45 -10.09 -7.25
C PRO A 823 -22.99 -9.81 -6.91
N ASN A 824 -22.12 -9.63 -7.90
CA ASN A 824 -20.70 -9.40 -7.66
C ASN A 824 -20.08 -8.62 -8.81
N VAL A 825 -19.63 -7.39 -8.54
CA VAL A 825 -19.06 -6.53 -9.60
C VAL A 825 -17.91 -7.22 -10.31
N ALA A 826 -17.03 -7.92 -9.58
CA ALA A 826 -15.87 -8.64 -10.11
C ALA A 826 -16.22 -9.78 -11.08
N LEU A 827 -17.49 -10.18 -11.11
CA LEU A 827 -18.00 -11.24 -11.99
C LEU A 827 -18.91 -10.68 -13.11
N GLY A 828 -18.99 -9.35 -13.27
CA GLY A 828 -19.72 -8.72 -14.37
C GLY A 828 -21.15 -8.29 -14.03
N TRP A 829 -21.43 -8.00 -12.75
CA TRP A 829 -22.71 -7.43 -12.34
C TRP A 829 -22.64 -5.90 -12.32
N ASN A 830 -23.65 -5.23 -12.89
CA ASN A 830 -23.80 -3.78 -12.78
C ASN A 830 -24.52 -3.38 -11.48
N ARG A 831 -24.58 -2.08 -11.20
CA ARG A 831 -25.20 -1.51 -9.98
C ARG A 831 -26.71 -1.78 -9.84
N ASP A 832 -27.38 -2.08 -10.94
CA ASP A 832 -28.82 -2.36 -10.99
C ASP A 832 -29.15 -3.84 -10.68
N GLU A 833 -28.16 -4.60 -10.19
CA GLU A 833 -28.25 -6.04 -9.98
C GLU A 833 -28.56 -6.82 -11.28
N GLU A 834 -28.11 -6.31 -12.44
CA GLU A 834 -28.15 -7.02 -13.71
C GLU A 834 -26.79 -7.65 -14.02
N PHE A 835 -26.83 -8.90 -14.50
CA PHE A 835 -25.63 -9.60 -14.95
C PHE A 835 -25.36 -9.27 -16.41
N ILE A 836 -24.37 -8.42 -16.65
CA ILE A 836 -23.86 -8.11 -17.99
C ILE A 836 -22.85 -9.18 -18.40
N GLY A 837 -22.00 -9.56 -17.43
CA GLY A 837 -20.92 -10.54 -17.55
C GLY A 837 -19.82 -10.10 -18.52
N PHE A 838 -18.89 -11.01 -18.78
CA PHE A 838 -17.72 -10.79 -19.62
C PHE A 838 -17.75 -11.73 -20.83
N ASP A 839 -16.98 -11.39 -21.85
CA ASP A 839 -16.68 -12.32 -22.93
C ASP A 839 -15.48 -13.19 -22.55
N ASN A 840 -15.45 -14.42 -23.07
CA ASN A 840 -14.26 -15.26 -23.09
C ASN A 840 -13.67 -15.61 -21.70
N ILE A 841 -14.51 -15.88 -20.70
CA ILE A 841 -14.04 -16.49 -19.44
C ILE A 841 -14.17 -18.02 -19.51
N TYR A 842 -13.04 -18.71 -19.36
CA TYR A 842 -12.94 -20.16 -19.52
C TYR A 842 -12.85 -20.85 -18.16
N LEU A 843 -13.89 -21.60 -17.80
CA LEU A 843 -13.97 -22.29 -16.52
C LEU A 843 -13.25 -23.65 -16.58
N ILE A 844 -12.32 -23.87 -15.65
CA ILE A 844 -11.42 -25.04 -15.58
C ILE A 844 -11.62 -25.94 -14.35
#